data_AF-A0A0S8CET2-F1
#
_entry.id   AF-A0A0S8CET2-F1
#
_cell.length_a   1.000
_cell.length_b   1.000
_cell.length_c   1.000
_cell.angle_alpha   90.00
_cell.angle_beta   90.00
_cell.angle_gamma   90.00
#
_symmetry.space_group_name_H-M   'P 1'
#
loop_
_entity.id
_entity.type
_entity.pdbx_description
1 polymer ?
#
loop_
_entity_poly.entity_id
_entity_poly.type
_entity_poly.pdbx_seq_one_letter_code
_entity_poly.pdbx_strand_id
1 'polypeptide(L)'
;MLRIRRIHDDVLPVNKEALRQVKEILRRQFQDVSEDEIELLGEKLRNPFKQRFRMVLLVAETLRGRALGFATLLHEPEIGFAYLDWIAAASGKTGGGLGGALYDRVRQEATALHATGLFFECLPDEPSDCPNPALLKQNRARLRFYERYGARPIVNTAYEMAVNLGDTCMPYLVFDGLDRQYPLRRAFAKKVVKAILERKYAELCPPAYVEQVVASFREDPVVLRDFRYVKPEAAKTAVESSSLEQIALVVNERHTIHHVHERGYVESPVRVRSILAELDKSGLCAHIKPRHFGQKHIYAVHDADFVNYLQRACANVQEGRSLYPYIFPIRNKTRPPKEPSVLSGYYCIDTFTPINRNAYPGARGAVDAALTAAREILEGRRIAYALVRPPGHHAERRAFGGFCYLNNNAIAAQYLSAYGKVAILDLDYHHGNGQQDIFYRRSDVLTVSIHGHPSFAYPYFSGFEDERGEGEGEGFNMNIPLPEGVNGTEYRKALAKALERIKAFDPQFLVVAFGLDPAKGDPTGTWSLGIKDFEENGRLIGGIGLPTVIVQEGGYRIGTLGKNVRGFIRGLAEASARRANSLHAAKIVFLGVDFRTDVSPHDLERIRRLVEITGFFSDAEVAVAEELVRERLAKGSESGYHFLLAEHYGRLIGYACYGPIPCTAGSFDLYWIAVHPDFHRRGIGRRLIQETEGLIKAAGGSRIYVDTSQRVQYASTRAFYEGCGYRLETVLTDFYAPGDGKAIYCKALV
;
A
#
# COMPACT_ATOMS: atom_id res chain seq x y z
N MET A 1 -25.99 -12.86 2.37
CA MET A 1 -25.39 -11.51 2.42
C MET A 1 -24.30 -11.43 1.36
N LEU A 2 -24.33 -10.39 0.53
CA LEU A 2 -23.38 -10.13 -0.55
C LEU A 2 -22.26 -9.24 -0.01
N ARG A 3 -20.99 -9.59 -0.26
CA ARG A 3 -19.84 -8.72 0.03
C ARG A 3 -19.19 -8.35 -1.30
N ILE A 4 -18.90 -7.07 -1.51
CA ILE A 4 -18.06 -6.61 -2.62
C ILE A 4 -16.76 -6.13 -1.99
N ARG A 5 -15.64 -6.77 -2.36
CA ARG A 5 -14.33 -6.39 -1.85
C ARG A 5 -13.34 -6.20 -2.99
N ARG A 6 -12.31 -5.42 -2.71
CA ARG A 6 -11.19 -5.20 -3.60
C ARG A 6 -10.20 -6.35 -3.46
N ILE A 7 -9.72 -6.87 -4.59
CA ILE A 7 -8.62 -7.83 -4.63
C ILE A 7 -7.33 -7.03 -4.86
N HIS A 8 -6.43 -7.07 -3.87
CA HIS A 8 -5.23 -6.24 -3.86
C HIS A 8 -3.99 -6.95 -4.43
N ASP A 9 -3.97 -8.27 -4.31
CA ASP A 9 -2.85 -9.15 -4.64
C ASP A 9 -3.39 -10.55 -4.89
N ASP A 10 -2.53 -11.47 -5.30
CA ASP A 10 -2.81 -12.90 -5.35
C ASP A 10 -1.96 -13.67 -4.30
N VAL A 11 -1.62 -13.02 -3.19
CA VAL A 11 -0.81 -13.61 -2.12
C VAL A 11 -1.72 -14.43 -1.20
N LEU A 12 -2.82 -13.81 -0.74
CA LEU A 12 -3.75 -14.47 0.18
C LEU A 12 -4.48 -15.64 -0.52
N PRO A 13 -4.66 -16.80 0.16
CA PRO A 13 -5.40 -17.94 -0.42
C PRO A 13 -6.80 -17.56 -0.92
N VAL A 14 -7.50 -16.69 -0.18
CA VAL A 14 -8.83 -16.20 -0.56
C VAL A 14 -8.80 -15.32 -1.81
N ASN A 15 -7.71 -14.60 -2.05
CA ASN A 15 -7.54 -13.78 -3.25
C ASN A 15 -7.21 -14.65 -4.46
N LYS A 16 -6.37 -15.68 -4.29
CA LYS A 16 -6.06 -16.67 -5.34
C LYS A 16 -7.34 -17.37 -5.82
N GLU A 17 -8.17 -17.81 -4.87
CA GLU A 17 -9.42 -18.48 -5.20
C GLU A 17 -10.44 -17.53 -5.85
N ALA A 18 -10.55 -16.28 -5.37
CA ALA A 18 -11.38 -15.28 -6.02
C ALA A 18 -10.91 -15.00 -7.46
N LEU A 19 -9.60 -14.87 -7.69
CA LEU A 19 -9.02 -14.69 -9.01
C LEU A 19 -9.32 -15.86 -9.94
N ARG A 20 -9.18 -17.09 -9.44
CA ARG A 20 -9.54 -18.31 -10.18
C ARG A 20 -11.00 -18.27 -10.66
N GLN A 21 -11.93 -17.93 -9.76
CA GLN A 21 -13.34 -17.80 -10.11
C GLN A 21 -13.62 -16.63 -11.06
N VAL A 22 -12.93 -15.50 -10.92
CA VAL A 22 -13.05 -14.37 -11.86
C VAL A 22 -12.59 -14.77 -13.25
N LYS A 23 -11.46 -15.48 -13.38
CA LYS A 23 -10.99 -16.02 -14.66
C LYS A 23 -12.01 -16.96 -15.30
N GLU A 24 -12.70 -17.80 -14.52
CA GLU A 24 -13.80 -18.64 -15.03
C GLU A 24 -15.00 -17.82 -15.52
N ILE A 25 -15.37 -16.75 -14.82
CA ILE A 25 -16.46 -15.86 -15.26
C ILE A 25 -16.04 -15.15 -16.55
N LEU A 26 -14.80 -14.65 -16.66
CA LEU A 26 -14.27 -14.01 -17.86
C LEU A 26 -14.39 -14.94 -19.08
N ARG A 27 -13.84 -16.16 -19.00
CA ARG A 27 -13.91 -17.15 -20.09
C ARG A 27 -15.33 -17.45 -20.56
N ARG A 28 -16.31 -17.44 -19.65
CA ARG A 28 -17.71 -17.74 -19.97
C ARG A 28 -18.46 -16.55 -20.56
N GLN A 29 -18.11 -15.33 -20.17
CA GLN A 29 -18.87 -14.12 -20.53
C GLN A 29 -18.27 -13.37 -21.71
N PHE A 30 -16.96 -13.51 -21.96
CA PHE A 30 -16.23 -12.80 -23.01
C PHE A 30 -15.43 -13.81 -23.83
N GLN A 31 -16.00 -14.25 -24.96
CA GLN A 31 -15.40 -15.27 -25.82
C GLN A 31 -14.25 -14.73 -26.68
N ASP A 32 -14.22 -13.42 -26.91
CA ASP A 32 -13.24 -12.74 -27.76
C ASP A 32 -11.97 -12.29 -26.99
N VAL A 33 -11.93 -12.49 -25.67
CA VAL A 33 -10.77 -12.15 -24.83
C VAL A 33 -9.76 -13.30 -24.90
N SER A 34 -8.49 -12.97 -25.16
CA SER A 34 -7.45 -13.99 -25.27
C SER A 34 -7.15 -14.67 -23.93
N GLU A 35 -6.78 -15.94 -23.98
CA GLU A 35 -6.47 -16.72 -22.78
C GLU A 35 -5.27 -16.12 -22.02
N ASP A 36 -4.28 -15.59 -22.75
CA ASP A 36 -3.13 -14.87 -22.17
C ASP A 36 -3.58 -13.64 -21.37
N GLU A 37 -4.56 -12.89 -21.88
CA GLU A 37 -5.06 -11.69 -21.18
C GLU A 37 -5.74 -12.05 -19.85
N ILE A 38 -6.48 -13.17 -19.82
CA ILE A 38 -7.15 -13.71 -18.65
C ILE A 38 -6.12 -14.21 -17.63
N GLU A 39 -5.11 -14.96 -18.08
CA GLU A 39 -4.11 -15.53 -17.19
C GLU A 39 -3.23 -14.47 -16.52
N LEU A 40 -2.93 -13.38 -17.23
CA LEU A 40 -2.17 -12.24 -16.73
C LEU A 40 -2.92 -11.40 -15.66
N LEU A 41 -4.21 -11.63 -15.38
CA LEU A 41 -4.99 -10.81 -14.45
C LEU A 41 -4.36 -10.72 -13.03
N GLY A 42 -3.85 -11.83 -12.50
CA GLY A 42 -3.17 -11.84 -11.19
C GLY A 42 -1.85 -11.05 -11.22
N GLU A 43 -1.11 -11.15 -12.34
CA GLU A 43 0.10 -10.35 -12.54
C GLU A 43 -0.22 -8.86 -12.66
N LYS A 44 -1.27 -8.49 -13.41
CA LYS A 44 -1.72 -7.09 -13.58
C LYS A 44 -2.07 -6.42 -12.24
N LEU A 45 -2.57 -7.18 -11.26
CA LEU A 45 -2.84 -6.68 -9.90
C LEU A 45 -1.57 -6.44 -9.07
N ARG A 46 -0.60 -7.37 -9.14
CA ARG A 46 0.71 -7.22 -8.47
C ARG A 46 1.63 -6.21 -9.14
N ASN A 47 1.51 -6.11 -10.46
CA ASN A 47 2.38 -5.34 -11.31
C ASN A 47 1.59 -4.39 -12.22
N PRO A 48 1.13 -3.25 -11.66
CA PRO A 48 0.44 -2.21 -12.41
C PRO A 48 1.30 -1.52 -13.48
N PHE A 49 2.51 -2.01 -13.74
CA PHE A 49 3.53 -1.44 -14.64
C PHE A 49 3.66 -2.22 -15.94
N LYS A 50 3.04 -3.40 -16.05
CA LYS A 50 2.89 -4.08 -17.35
C LYS A 50 1.80 -3.41 -18.21
N GLN A 51 0.83 -2.77 -17.56
CA GLN A 51 -0.21 -2.01 -18.23
C GLN A 51 -0.02 -0.54 -17.89
N ARG A 52 -0.17 0.38 -18.85
CA ARG A 52 -0.01 1.82 -18.63
C ARG A 52 -1.19 2.44 -17.83
N PHE A 53 -1.84 1.62 -17.00
CA PHE A 53 -2.98 1.89 -16.14
C PHE A 53 -2.88 1.10 -14.83
N ARG A 54 -3.39 1.69 -13.74
CA ARG A 54 -3.58 1.02 -12.45
C ARG A 54 -4.83 0.15 -12.50
N MET A 55 -4.68 -1.18 -12.46
CA MET A 55 -5.83 -2.09 -12.39
C MET A 55 -6.36 -2.22 -10.95
N VAL A 56 -7.67 -2.15 -10.82
CA VAL A 56 -8.42 -2.47 -9.59
C VAL A 56 -9.45 -3.54 -9.92
N LEU A 57 -9.39 -4.68 -9.21
CA LEU A 57 -10.38 -5.74 -9.32
C LEU A 57 -11.31 -5.71 -8.11
N LEU A 58 -12.61 -5.61 -8.37
CA LEU A 58 -13.69 -5.71 -7.39
C LEU A 58 -14.41 -7.04 -7.60
N VAL A 59 -14.56 -7.83 -6.54
CA VAL A 59 -15.26 -9.12 -6.59
C VAL A 59 -16.45 -9.08 -5.66
N ALA A 60 -17.63 -9.36 -6.22
CA ALA A 60 -18.85 -9.56 -5.47
C ALA A 60 -18.98 -11.06 -5.16
N GLU A 61 -18.94 -11.43 -3.88
CA GLU A 61 -18.91 -12.81 -3.42
C GLU A 61 -19.89 -13.06 -2.26
N THR A 62 -20.22 -14.34 -2.07
CA THR A 62 -20.94 -14.81 -0.89
C THR A 62 -20.00 -14.89 0.33
N LEU A 63 -20.56 -14.96 1.53
CA LEU A 63 -19.78 -15.22 2.76
C LEU A 63 -18.97 -16.53 2.74
N ARG A 64 -19.26 -17.45 1.81
CA ARG A 64 -18.51 -18.70 1.62
C ARG A 64 -17.42 -18.58 0.54
N GLY A 65 -17.13 -17.37 0.05
CA GLY A 65 -16.08 -17.11 -0.95
C GLY A 65 -16.45 -17.48 -2.39
N ARG A 66 -17.72 -17.78 -2.68
CA ARG A 66 -18.20 -17.97 -4.07
C ARG A 66 -18.41 -16.62 -4.75
N ALA A 67 -17.68 -16.34 -5.82
CA ALA A 67 -17.84 -15.18 -6.67
C ALA A 67 -19.18 -15.25 -7.43
N LEU A 68 -19.94 -14.16 -7.34
CA LEU A 68 -21.22 -13.93 -8.00
C LEU A 68 -21.08 -12.97 -9.18
N GLY A 69 -20.04 -12.13 -9.18
CA GLY A 69 -19.69 -11.21 -10.25
C GLY A 69 -18.44 -10.42 -9.92
N PHE A 70 -17.95 -9.64 -10.87
CA PHE A 70 -16.77 -8.81 -10.69
C PHE A 70 -16.84 -7.54 -11.55
N ALA A 71 -15.99 -6.57 -11.21
CA ALA A 71 -15.70 -5.41 -12.03
C ALA A 71 -14.20 -5.12 -12.03
N THR A 72 -13.67 -4.65 -13.15
CA THR A 72 -12.27 -4.22 -13.29
C THR A 72 -12.22 -2.76 -13.71
N LEU A 73 -11.44 -1.98 -12.99
CA LEU A 73 -11.29 -0.55 -13.21
C LEU A 73 -9.82 -0.26 -13.50
N LEU A 74 -9.56 0.46 -14.59
CA LEU A 74 -8.25 0.97 -14.97
C LEU A 74 -8.16 2.44 -14.58
N HIS A 75 -7.26 2.81 -13.68
CA HIS A 75 -7.10 4.19 -13.23
C HIS A 75 -5.84 4.83 -13.81
N GLU A 76 -5.96 6.06 -14.29
CA GLU A 76 -4.85 6.88 -14.78
C GLU A 76 -4.70 8.09 -13.84
N PRO A 77 -3.68 8.09 -12.96
CA PRO A 77 -3.57 9.09 -11.90
C PRO A 77 -3.04 10.45 -12.37
N GLU A 78 -2.33 10.54 -13.51
CA GLU A 78 -1.71 11.80 -13.98
C GLU A 78 -2.75 12.69 -14.69
N ILE A 79 -3.52 12.09 -15.57
CA ILE A 79 -4.65 12.72 -16.25
C ILE A 79 -5.81 12.83 -15.26
N GLY A 80 -5.99 11.83 -14.39
CA GLY A 80 -6.99 11.82 -13.33
C GLY A 80 -8.34 11.29 -13.83
N PHE A 81 -8.36 10.12 -14.47
CA PHE A 81 -9.60 9.44 -14.89
C PHE A 81 -9.58 7.95 -14.54
N ALA A 82 -10.76 7.34 -14.50
CA ALA A 82 -10.91 5.91 -14.41
C ALA A 82 -11.65 5.36 -15.63
N TYR A 83 -11.30 4.15 -16.05
CA TYR A 83 -11.90 3.44 -17.17
C TYR A 83 -12.43 2.10 -16.68
N LEU A 84 -13.75 1.90 -16.72
CA LEU A 84 -14.37 0.61 -16.39
C LEU A 84 -14.16 -0.34 -17.57
N ASP A 85 -13.38 -1.39 -17.34
CA ASP A 85 -12.95 -2.33 -18.37
C ASP A 85 -13.98 -3.47 -18.52
N TRP A 86 -14.05 -4.35 -17.52
CA TRP A 86 -15.07 -5.40 -17.46
C TRP A 86 -15.99 -5.21 -16.26
N ILE A 87 -17.27 -5.51 -16.47
CA ILE A 87 -18.25 -5.74 -15.40
C ILE A 87 -19.12 -6.93 -15.80
N ALA A 88 -19.17 -7.96 -14.96
CA ALA A 88 -19.90 -9.18 -15.29
C ALA A 88 -20.44 -9.90 -14.06
N ALA A 89 -21.53 -10.65 -14.26
CA ALA A 89 -22.11 -11.56 -13.28
C ALA A 89 -21.89 -13.02 -13.71
N ALA A 90 -21.69 -13.92 -12.75
CA ALA A 90 -21.36 -15.33 -12.99
C ALA A 90 -22.47 -16.12 -13.72
N SER A 91 -23.73 -15.71 -13.58
CA SER A 91 -24.88 -16.36 -14.21
C SER A 91 -25.24 -15.81 -15.60
N GLY A 92 -24.50 -14.81 -16.11
CA GLY A 92 -24.84 -14.10 -17.35
C GLY A 92 -26.11 -13.24 -17.29
N LYS A 93 -26.88 -13.29 -16.19
CA LYS A 93 -28.03 -12.41 -15.94
C LYS A 93 -27.63 -11.32 -14.95
N THR A 94 -27.68 -10.06 -15.37
CA THR A 94 -27.51 -8.88 -14.50
C THR A 94 -28.76 -8.52 -13.67
N GLY A 95 -29.77 -9.40 -13.64
CA GLY A 95 -30.99 -9.20 -12.84
C GLY A 95 -30.79 -9.52 -11.35
N GLY A 96 -31.41 -8.74 -10.47
CA GLY A 96 -31.41 -8.97 -9.01
C GLY A 96 -30.59 -8.00 -8.16
N GLY A 97 -30.20 -6.84 -8.68
CA GLY A 97 -29.50 -5.78 -7.93
C GLY A 97 -27.97 -5.90 -7.86
N LEU A 98 -27.40 -7.05 -8.25
CA LEU A 98 -25.94 -7.29 -8.25
C LEU A 98 -25.18 -6.33 -9.17
N GLY A 99 -25.67 -6.11 -10.39
CA GLY A 99 -25.03 -5.18 -11.34
C GLY A 99 -25.03 -3.74 -10.83
N GLY A 100 -26.13 -3.32 -10.19
CA GLY A 100 -26.23 -2.02 -9.53
C GLY A 100 -25.22 -1.89 -8.38
N ALA A 101 -25.15 -2.89 -7.50
CA ALA A 101 -24.21 -2.89 -6.38
C ALA A 101 -22.74 -2.87 -6.83
N LEU A 102 -22.38 -3.63 -7.88
CA LEU A 102 -21.05 -3.58 -8.48
C LEU A 102 -20.75 -2.21 -9.09
N TYR A 103 -21.68 -1.63 -9.83
CA TYR A 103 -21.47 -0.32 -10.46
C TYR A 103 -21.42 0.82 -9.44
N ASP A 104 -22.27 0.80 -8.41
CA ASP A 104 -22.17 1.71 -7.27
C ASP A 104 -20.77 1.62 -6.63
N ARG A 105 -20.24 0.40 -6.40
CA ARG A 105 -18.89 0.23 -5.86
C ARG A 105 -17.80 0.72 -6.81
N VAL A 106 -17.95 0.54 -8.12
CA VAL A 106 -17.02 1.08 -9.13
C VAL A 106 -16.97 2.60 -9.04
N ARG A 107 -18.13 3.29 -8.97
CA ARG A 107 -18.21 4.75 -8.84
C ARG A 107 -17.56 5.23 -7.53
N GLN A 108 -17.84 4.54 -6.42
CA GLN A 108 -17.21 4.79 -5.11
C GLN A 108 -15.69 4.67 -5.17
N GLU A 109 -15.17 3.64 -5.84
CA GLU A 109 -13.73 3.42 -5.99
C GLU A 109 -13.11 4.49 -6.90
N ALA A 110 -13.77 4.85 -8.02
CA ALA A 110 -13.31 5.92 -8.90
C ALA A 110 -13.23 7.28 -8.18
N THR A 111 -14.24 7.62 -7.37
CA THR A 111 -14.22 8.82 -6.53
C THR A 111 -13.12 8.77 -5.47
N ALA A 112 -12.91 7.62 -4.83
CA ALA A 112 -11.84 7.41 -3.84
C ALA A 112 -10.43 7.49 -4.44
N LEU A 113 -10.29 7.21 -5.73
CA LEU A 113 -9.07 7.39 -6.51
C LEU A 113 -8.90 8.82 -7.03
N HIS A 114 -9.82 9.73 -6.68
CA HIS A 114 -9.85 11.13 -7.13
C HIS A 114 -10.02 11.31 -8.65
N ALA A 115 -10.59 10.31 -9.34
CA ALA A 115 -10.89 10.43 -10.76
C ALA A 115 -11.87 11.60 -11.02
N THR A 116 -11.62 12.34 -12.10
CA THR A 116 -12.46 13.45 -12.56
C THR A 116 -13.69 12.97 -13.32
N GLY A 117 -13.63 11.75 -13.85
CA GLY A 117 -14.78 11.04 -14.40
C GLY A 117 -14.46 9.58 -14.66
N LEU A 118 -15.52 8.79 -14.85
CA LEU A 118 -15.48 7.39 -15.20
C LEU A 118 -15.87 7.22 -16.67
N PHE A 119 -15.01 6.54 -17.43
CA PHE A 119 -15.20 6.26 -18.85
C PHE A 119 -15.33 4.76 -19.08
N PHE A 120 -16.03 4.34 -20.12
CA PHE A 120 -16.08 2.93 -20.54
C PHE A 120 -16.72 2.82 -21.92
N GLU A 121 -16.55 1.67 -22.56
CA GLU A 121 -17.16 1.40 -23.86
C GLU A 121 -18.50 0.67 -23.73
N CYS A 122 -19.44 1.03 -24.60
CA CYS A 122 -20.68 0.29 -24.78
C CYS A 122 -21.01 0.19 -26.26
N LEU A 123 -21.31 -1.01 -26.73
CA LEU A 123 -21.65 -1.24 -28.14
C LEU A 123 -22.91 -0.46 -28.56
N PRO A 124 -23.04 -0.08 -29.85
CA PRO A 124 -24.15 0.74 -30.33
C PRO A 124 -25.54 0.10 -30.15
N ASP A 125 -26.54 0.95 -29.93
CA ASP A 125 -27.95 0.57 -29.76
C ASP A 125 -28.81 0.79 -31.01
N GLU A 126 -28.18 1.19 -32.13
CA GLU A 126 -28.81 1.42 -33.43
C GLU A 126 -28.48 0.33 -34.46
N PRO A 127 -29.47 -0.14 -35.23
CA PRO A 127 -29.25 -1.17 -36.25
C PRO A 127 -28.28 -0.78 -37.37
N SER A 128 -28.17 0.52 -37.68
CA SER A 128 -27.22 1.03 -38.68
C SER A 128 -25.78 0.80 -38.28
N ASP A 129 -25.51 0.87 -36.98
CA ASP A 129 -24.15 0.88 -36.44
C ASP A 129 -23.78 -0.53 -35.95
N CYS A 130 -24.77 -1.31 -35.49
CA CYS A 130 -24.59 -2.69 -35.04
C CYS A 130 -25.67 -3.61 -35.64
N PRO A 131 -25.37 -4.36 -36.72
CA PRO A 131 -26.40 -5.08 -37.49
C PRO A 131 -26.95 -6.34 -36.80
N ASN A 132 -26.31 -6.85 -35.74
CA ASN A 132 -26.73 -8.08 -35.05
C ASN A 132 -27.91 -7.83 -34.08
N PRO A 133 -29.12 -8.38 -34.34
CA PRO A 133 -30.30 -8.11 -33.52
C PRO A 133 -30.21 -8.60 -32.07
N ALA A 134 -29.46 -9.68 -31.83
CA ALA A 134 -29.27 -10.21 -30.47
C ALA A 134 -28.38 -9.28 -29.63
N LEU A 135 -27.34 -8.70 -30.24
CA LEU A 135 -26.48 -7.71 -29.59
C LEU A 135 -27.24 -6.41 -29.33
N LEU A 136 -28.02 -5.92 -30.29
CA LEU A 136 -28.81 -4.69 -30.14
C LEU A 136 -29.70 -4.70 -28.90
N LYS A 137 -30.40 -5.83 -28.64
CA LYS A 137 -31.25 -5.96 -27.44
C LYS A 137 -30.43 -5.84 -26.15
N GLN A 138 -29.23 -6.42 -26.11
CA GLN A 138 -28.35 -6.36 -24.95
C GLN A 138 -27.73 -4.95 -24.77
N ASN A 139 -27.30 -4.32 -25.86
CA ASN A 139 -26.72 -2.97 -25.89
C ASN A 139 -27.71 -1.93 -25.35
N ARG A 140 -28.97 -1.99 -25.82
CA ARG A 140 -30.08 -1.16 -25.31
C ARG A 140 -30.29 -1.33 -23.80
N ALA A 141 -30.22 -2.57 -23.31
CA ALA A 141 -30.36 -2.85 -21.88
C ALA A 141 -29.17 -2.31 -21.06
N ARG A 142 -27.94 -2.41 -21.57
CA ARG A 142 -26.73 -1.88 -20.94
C ARG A 142 -26.75 -0.35 -20.88
N LEU A 143 -27.02 0.33 -21.99
CA LEU A 143 -27.14 1.80 -22.01
C LEU A 143 -28.26 2.29 -21.10
N ARG A 144 -29.43 1.63 -21.11
CA ARG A 144 -30.51 1.94 -20.16
C ARG A 144 -30.07 1.79 -18.70
N PHE A 145 -29.25 0.79 -18.38
CA PHE A 145 -28.73 0.61 -17.03
C PHE A 145 -27.81 1.78 -16.63
N TYR A 146 -26.86 2.15 -17.49
CA TYR A 146 -25.91 3.23 -17.22
C TYR A 146 -26.57 4.62 -17.18
N GLU A 147 -27.58 4.88 -18.02
CA GLU A 147 -28.34 6.13 -17.99
C GLU A 147 -29.05 6.36 -16.63
N ARG A 148 -29.37 5.31 -15.87
CA ARG A 148 -29.91 5.45 -14.50
C ARG A 148 -28.91 6.07 -13.53
N TYR A 149 -27.63 6.12 -13.87
CA TYR A 149 -26.57 6.76 -13.09
C TYR A 149 -26.14 8.11 -13.71
N GLY A 150 -26.79 8.53 -14.80
CA GLY A 150 -26.44 9.74 -15.56
C GLY A 150 -25.32 9.54 -16.58
N ALA A 151 -24.79 8.31 -16.70
CA ALA A 151 -23.73 7.98 -17.64
C ALA A 151 -24.26 7.87 -19.08
N ARG A 152 -23.63 8.57 -20.02
CA ARG A 152 -24.15 8.74 -21.39
C ARG A 152 -23.04 8.68 -22.45
N PRO A 153 -23.34 8.18 -23.68
CA PRO A 153 -22.42 8.22 -24.80
C PRO A 153 -21.94 9.65 -25.10
N ILE A 154 -20.67 9.80 -25.41
CA ILE A 154 -20.10 10.98 -26.06
C ILE A 154 -20.48 10.92 -27.54
N VAL A 155 -20.91 12.04 -28.12
CA VAL A 155 -21.36 12.12 -29.53
C VAL A 155 -20.67 13.26 -30.26
N ASN A 156 -20.86 13.33 -31.58
CA ASN A 156 -20.19 14.27 -32.49
C ASN A 156 -18.67 14.10 -32.51
N THR A 157 -18.21 12.85 -32.41
CA THR A 157 -16.80 12.47 -32.49
C THR A 157 -16.62 11.35 -33.51
N ALA A 158 -15.38 11.00 -33.82
CA ALA A 158 -15.03 9.87 -34.67
C ALA A 158 -14.61 8.64 -33.83
N TYR A 159 -14.99 8.56 -32.55
CA TYR A 159 -14.59 7.44 -31.70
C TYR A 159 -15.16 6.10 -32.19
N GLU A 160 -16.34 6.15 -32.80
CA GLU A 160 -17.06 5.02 -33.40
C GLU A 160 -16.59 4.70 -34.83
N MET A 161 -15.53 5.34 -35.31
CA MET A 161 -14.95 5.07 -36.63
C MET A 161 -14.35 3.66 -36.66
N ALA A 162 -14.56 2.93 -37.75
CA ALA A 162 -13.94 1.62 -37.96
C ALA A 162 -12.41 1.72 -37.91
N VAL A 163 -11.75 0.80 -37.20
CA VAL A 163 -10.28 0.75 -37.14
C VAL A 163 -9.73 0.09 -38.41
N ASN A 164 -10.33 -1.02 -38.81
CA ASN A 164 -10.03 -1.74 -40.05
C ASN A 164 -11.23 -1.72 -41.01
N LEU A 165 -10.93 -1.91 -42.30
CA LEU A 165 -11.95 -1.98 -43.34
C LEU A 165 -12.84 -3.21 -43.11
N GLY A 166 -14.12 -2.99 -42.79
CA GLY A 166 -15.11 -4.04 -42.52
C GLY A 166 -15.47 -4.23 -41.04
N ASP A 167 -14.82 -3.50 -40.14
CA ASP A 167 -15.26 -3.47 -38.74
C ASP A 167 -16.68 -2.89 -38.64
N THR A 168 -17.54 -3.57 -37.86
CA THR A 168 -18.91 -3.16 -37.60
C THR A 168 -19.17 -3.16 -36.09
N CYS A 169 -20.21 -2.45 -35.63
CA CYS A 169 -20.55 -2.37 -34.20
C CYS A 169 -19.45 -1.71 -33.33
N MET A 170 -18.78 -0.68 -33.86
CA MET A 170 -17.77 0.09 -33.11
C MET A 170 -18.38 0.74 -31.86
N PRO A 171 -17.75 0.64 -30.67
CA PRO A 171 -18.36 1.05 -29.41
C PRO A 171 -18.45 2.57 -29.26
N TYR A 172 -19.50 3.02 -28.56
CA TYR A 172 -19.54 4.38 -28.02
C TYR A 172 -18.60 4.50 -26.82
N LEU A 173 -17.90 5.63 -26.71
CA LEU A 173 -17.28 6.03 -25.44
C LEU A 173 -18.34 6.65 -24.53
N VAL A 174 -18.61 6.03 -23.39
CA VAL A 174 -19.58 6.49 -22.39
C VAL A 174 -18.85 7.25 -21.28
N PHE A 175 -19.45 8.35 -20.83
CA PHE A 175 -18.95 9.17 -19.73
C PHE A 175 -19.94 9.19 -18.56
N ASP A 176 -19.44 8.89 -17.35
CA ASP A 176 -20.09 9.08 -16.07
C ASP A 176 -19.33 10.16 -15.28
N GLY A 177 -20.02 11.27 -14.97
CA GLY A 177 -19.46 12.39 -14.21
C GLY A 177 -19.30 12.11 -12.71
N LEU A 178 -19.62 10.89 -12.26
CA LEU A 178 -19.69 10.50 -10.85
C LEU A 178 -20.71 11.39 -10.14
N ASP A 179 -20.30 12.14 -9.12
CA ASP A 179 -21.12 13.11 -8.37
C ASP A 179 -20.92 14.56 -8.84
N ARG A 180 -20.03 14.82 -9.82
CA ARG A 180 -19.63 16.16 -10.21
C ARG A 180 -20.59 16.73 -11.24
N GLN A 181 -21.07 17.95 -11.01
CA GLN A 181 -21.97 18.65 -11.92
C GLN A 181 -21.24 19.44 -13.04
N TYR A 182 -19.91 19.35 -13.11
CA TYR A 182 -19.16 20.07 -14.14
C TYR A 182 -19.21 19.35 -15.49
N PRO A 183 -19.35 20.09 -16.61
CA PRO A 183 -19.42 19.49 -17.92
C PRO A 183 -18.05 18.94 -18.36
N LEU A 184 -18.06 17.91 -19.22
CA LEU A 184 -16.83 17.28 -19.73
C LEU A 184 -16.06 18.24 -20.63
N ARG A 185 -14.93 18.77 -20.16
CA ARG A 185 -14.11 19.71 -20.92
C ARG A 185 -13.36 19.02 -22.05
N ARG A 186 -13.33 19.66 -23.22
CA ARG A 186 -12.64 19.16 -24.43
C ARG A 186 -11.18 18.78 -24.19
N ALA A 187 -10.43 19.65 -23.51
CA ALA A 187 -9.01 19.44 -23.25
C ALA A 187 -8.75 18.19 -22.39
N PHE A 188 -9.64 17.91 -21.44
CA PHE A 188 -9.56 16.70 -20.62
C PHE A 188 -9.97 15.46 -21.41
N ALA A 189 -11.10 15.52 -22.13
CA ALA A 189 -11.56 14.42 -22.96
C ALA A 189 -10.53 13.97 -24.00
N LYS A 190 -9.86 14.91 -24.69
CA LYS A 190 -8.78 14.59 -25.65
C LYS A 190 -7.63 13.82 -25.01
N LYS A 191 -7.23 14.19 -23.78
CA LYS A 191 -6.17 13.47 -23.04
C LYS A 191 -6.62 12.06 -22.66
N VAL A 192 -7.86 11.92 -22.19
CA VAL A 192 -8.45 10.63 -21.82
C VAL A 192 -8.53 9.70 -23.02
N VAL A 193 -9.12 10.16 -24.12
CA VAL A 193 -9.29 9.40 -25.37
C VAL A 193 -7.95 8.96 -25.93
N LYS A 194 -6.99 9.89 -26.03
CA LYS A 194 -5.63 9.58 -26.47
C LYS A 194 -5.01 8.51 -25.58
N ALA A 195 -5.12 8.65 -24.26
CA ALA A 195 -4.59 7.66 -23.32
C ALA A 195 -5.27 6.29 -23.45
N ILE A 196 -6.59 6.21 -23.64
CA ILE A 196 -7.28 4.93 -23.84
C ILE A 196 -6.77 4.25 -25.12
N LEU A 197 -6.77 4.95 -26.25
CA LEU A 197 -6.41 4.37 -27.54
C LEU A 197 -4.91 4.00 -27.63
N GLU A 198 -4.00 4.85 -27.14
CA GLU A 198 -2.54 4.58 -27.20
C GLU A 198 -2.04 3.57 -26.18
N ARG A 199 -2.85 3.24 -25.16
CA ARG A 199 -2.39 2.44 -24.01
C ARG A 199 -3.16 1.16 -23.84
N LYS A 200 -4.49 1.20 -23.86
CA LYS A 200 -5.34 0.01 -23.77
C LYS A 200 -5.41 -0.70 -25.12
N TYR A 201 -5.54 0.07 -26.19
CA TYR A 201 -5.72 -0.43 -27.55
C TYR A 201 -4.49 -0.23 -28.44
N ALA A 202 -3.29 -0.18 -27.86
CA ALA A 202 -2.05 0.12 -28.57
C ALA A 202 -1.76 -0.83 -29.74
N GLU A 203 -2.15 -2.11 -29.62
CA GLU A 203 -1.94 -3.13 -30.65
C GLU A 203 -3.01 -3.08 -31.77
N LEU A 204 -4.14 -2.42 -31.51
CA LEU A 204 -5.27 -2.33 -32.44
C LEU A 204 -5.31 -0.98 -33.17
N CYS A 205 -5.01 0.11 -32.48
CA CYS A 205 -5.17 1.47 -32.98
C CYS A 205 -3.84 2.07 -33.46
N PRO A 206 -3.60 2.23 -34.79
CA PRO A 206 -2.39 2.87 -35.29
C PRO A 206 -2.35 4.37 -34.94
N PRO A 207 -1.16 5.00 -34.85
CA PRO A 207 -1.03 6.41 -34.45
C PRO A 207 -1.89 7.39 -35.24
N ALA A 208 -2.01 7.19 -36.56
CA ALA A 208 -2.84 8.02 -37.43
C ALA A 208 -4.34 7.94 -37.07
N TYR A 209 -4.83 6.75 -36.72
CA TYR A 209 -6.21 6.57 -36.25
C TYR A 209 -6.42 7.36 -34.95
N VAL A 210 -5.50 7.23 -34.00
CA VAL A 210 -5.58 7.97 -32.71
C VAL A 210 -5.64 9.47 -32.94
N GLU A 211 -4.77 10.02 -33.79
CA GLU A 211 -4.75 11.45 -34.09
C GLU A 211 -6.06 11.92 -34.71
N GLN A 212 -6.61 11.15 -35.66
CA GLN A 212 -7.89 11.47 -36.29
C GLN A 212 -9.04 11.47 -35.28
N VAL A 213 -9.13 10.45 -34.41
CA VAL A 213 -10.16 10.39 -33.37
C VAL A 213 -10.00 11.54 -32.39
N VAL A 214 -8.80 11.83 -31.89
CA VAL A 214 -8.55 12.93 -30.94
C VAL A 214 -8.84 14.30 -31.58
N ALA A 215 -8.55 14.48 -32.87
CA ALA A 215 -8.85 15.71 -33.60
C ALA A 215 -10.36 15.95 -33.79
N SER A 216 -11.17 14.88 -33.82
CA SER A 216 -12.62 14.96 -33.98
C SER A 216 -13.36 15.62 -32.80
N PHE A 217 -12.76 15.64 -31.60
CA PHE A 217 -13.33 16.30 -30.43
C PHE A 217 -13.23 17.83 -30.57
N ARG A 218 -14.21 18.47 -31.20
CA ARG A 218 -14.20 19.90 -31.55
C ARG A 218 -14.89 20.78 -30.51
N GLU A 219 -15.98 20.31 -29.94
CA GLU A 219 -16.87 21.06 -29.03
C GLU A 219 -16.31 21.13 -27.60
N ASP A 220 -16.56 22.25 -26.89
CA ASP A 220 -16.23 22.43 -25.47
C ASP A 220 -17.38 23.19 -24.76
N PRO A 221 -18.16 22.54 -23.88
CA PRO A 221 -17.98 21.16 -23.42
C PRO A 221 -18.24 20.11 -24.50
N VAL A 222 -17.68 18.92 -24.30
CA VAL A 222 -17.95 17.76 -25.15
C VAL A 222 -19.42 17.37 -25.02
N VAL A 223 -20.06 17.08 -26.16
CA VAL A 223 -21.49 16.74 -26.21
C VAL A 223 -21.70 15.31 -25.76
N LEU A 224 -22.62 15.14 -24.81
CA LEU A 224 -23.16 13.84 -24.44
C LEU A 224 -24.50 13.67 -25.12
N ARG A 225 -24.80 12.44 -25.55
CA ARG A 225 -26.12 12.10 -26.09
C ARG A 225 -27.21 12.47 -25.10
N ASP A 226 -28.37 12.87 -25.60
CA ASP A 226 -29.56 13.04 -24.77
C ASP A 226 -29.97 11.70 -24.13
N PHE A 227 -30.63 11.79 -22.98
CA PHE A 227 -31.20 10.62 -22.32
C PHE A 227 -32.25 9.98 -23.23
N ARG A 228 -32.12 8.67 -23.45
CA ARG A 228 -33.00 7.93 -24.36
C ARG A 228 -33.93 6.96 -23.63
N TYR A 229 -33.48 6.39 -22.53
CA TYR A 229 -34.16 5.29 -21.85
C TYR A 229 -34.68 5.63 -20.46
N VAL A 230 -34.15 6.69 -19.84
CA VAL A 230 -34.48 7.11 -18.48
C VAL A 230 -34.74 8.61 -18.49
N LYS A 231 -35.67 9.10 -17.66
CA LYS A 231 -35.86 10.54 -17.49
C LYS A 231 -34.66 11.13 -16.73
N PRO A 232 -34.13 12.31 -17.11
CA PRO A 232 -32.96 12.90 -16.45
C PRO A 232 -33.08 13.01 -14.93
N GLU A 233 -34.28 13.32 -14.41
CA GLU A 233 -34.56 13.52 -12.99
C GLU A 233 -34.55 12.21 -12.18
N ALA A 234 -34.68 11.07 -12.86
CA ALA A 234 -34.67 9.75 -12.23
C ALA A 234 -33.24 9.15 -12.13
N ALA A 235 -32.22 9.87 -12.60
CA ALA A 235 -30.83 9.41 -12.57
C ALA A 235 -30.21 9.58 -11.18
N LYS A 236 -29.69 8.48 -10.59
CA LYS A 236 -28.94 8.45 -9.33
C LYS A 236 -27.49 8.87 -9.58
N THR A 237 -27.22 10.17 -9.60
CA THR A 237 -25.87 10.71 -9.82
C THR A 237 -25.03 10.77 -8.54
N ALA A 238 -25.63 10.91 -7.37
CA ALA A 238 -24.89 10.94 -6.10
C ALA A 238 -24.06 9.66 -5.88
N VAL A 239 -22.81 9.83 -5.44
CA VAL A 239 -21.92 8.75 -5.00
C VAL A 239 -21.86 8.78 -3.48
N GLU A 240 -22.24 7.68 -2.82
CA GLU A 240 -22.12 7.57 -1.37
C GLU A 240 -20.63 7.55 -0.95
N SER A 241 -20.26 8.38 0.03
CA SER A 241 -18.86 8.70 0.34
C SER A 241 -18.11 7.66 1.19
N SER A 242 -18.74 6.56 1.60
CA SER A 242 -18.14 5.59 2.54
C SER A 242 -17.52 4.38 1.84
N SER A 243 -16.38 4.57 1.17
CA SER A 243 -15.71 3.48 0.45
C SER A 243 -14.49 2.87 1.15
N LEU A 244 -14.08 3.37 2.33
CA LEU A 244 -13.04 2.72 3.13
C LEU A 244 -13.56 1.36 3.61
N GLU A 245 -12.83 0.29 3.31
CA GLU A 245 -13.11 -1.03 3.90
C GLU A 245 -13.02 -0.88 5.42
N GLN A 246 -14.18 -0.97 6.10
CA GLN A 246 -14.24 -0.77 7.54
C GLN A 246 -13.33 -1.78 8.25
N ILE A 247 -12.64 -1.29 9.28
CA ILE A 247 -11.77 -2.10 10.12
C ILE A 247 -12.64 -3.12 10.85
N ALA A 248 -12.30 -4.41 10.76
CA ALA A 248 -12.96 -5.40 11.58
C ALA A 248 -12.65 -5.13 13.05
N LEU A 249 -13.67 -4.86 13.87
CA LEU A 249 -13.53 -4.68 15.31
C LEU A 249 -14.10 -5.91 16.01
N VAL A 250 -13.24 -6.63 16.72
CA VAL A 250 -13.61 -7.83 17.48
C VAL A 250 -13.43 -7.53 18.96
N VAL A 251 -14.51 -7.56 19.73
CA VAL A 251 -14.48 -7.39 21.19
C VAL A 251 -14.66 -8.76 21.82
N ASN A 252 -13.77 -9.18 22.73
CA ASN A 252 -13.92 -10.51 23.30
C ASN A 252 -15.14 -10.64 24.20
N GLU A 253 -15.82 -11.78 24.10
CA GLU A 253 -16.89 -12.13 25.02
C GLU A 253 -16.33 -12.26 26.45
N ARG A 254 -17.18 -12.00 27.45
CA ARG A 254 -16.83 -12.17 28.88
C ARG A 254 -15.65 -11.30 29.34
N HIS A 255 -15.31 -10.24 28.60
CA HIS A 255 -14.30 -9.29 29.06
C HIS A 255 -14.70 -8.54 30.34
N THR A 256 -16.00 -8.49 30.69
CA THR A 256 -16.53 -7.79 31.86
C THR A 256 -16.48 -8.60 33.16
N ILE A 257 -16.47 -9.93 33.08
CA ILE A 257 -16.57 -10.79 34.28
C ILE A 257 -15.26 -10.83 35.08
N HIS A 258 -14.14 -10.54 34.45
CA HIS A 258 -12.84 -10.45 35.11
C HIS A 258 -12.67 -9.08 35.75
N HIS A 259 -13.26 -8.79 36.90
CA HIS A 259 -13.14 -7.49 37.55
C HIS A 259 -12.54 -7.64 38.95
N VAL A 260 -11.32 -7.14 39.13
CA VAL A 260 -10.60 -7.16 40.40
C VAL A 260 -10.70 -5.77 41.01
N HIS A 261 -11.23 -5.67 42.23
CA HIS A 261 -11.48 -4.40 42.94
C HIS A 261 -10.38 -4.04 43.95
N GLU A 262 -9.20 -4.62 43.79
CA GLU A 262 -8.10 -4.50 44.74
C GLU A 262 -7.23 -3.27 44.44
N ARG A 263 -6.66 -2.68 45.50
CA ARG A 263 -5.86 -1.45 45.40
C ARG A 263 -4.60 -1.71 44.55
N GLY A 264 -4.40 -0.92 43.51
CA GLY A 264 -3.27 -1.04 42.58
C GLY A 264 -3.58 -1.84 41.31
N TYR A 265 -4.71 -2.54 41.23
CA TYR A 265 -5.14 -3.21 40.00
C TYR A 265 -5.86 -2.21 39.07
N VAL A 266 -5.17 -1.74 38.04
CA VAL A 266 -5.66 -0.69 37.14
C VAL A 266 -6.44 -1.23 35.93
N GLU A 267 -6.28 -2.52 35.63
CA GLU A 267 -6.89 -3.18 34.48
C GLU A 267 -8.40 -3.41 34.74
N SER A 268 -9.27 -2.62 34.11
CA SER A 268 -10.70 -2.57 34.47
C SER A 268 -11.65 -2.62 33.26
N PRO A 269 -12.88 -3.16 33.40
CA PRO A 269 -13.83 -3.30 32.29
C PRO A 269 -14.23 -1.98 31.62
N VAL A 270 -14.09 -0.84 32.33
CA VAL A 270 -14.42 0.49 31.80
C VAL A 270 -13.51 0.90 30.64
N ARG A 271 -12.30 0.31 30.53
CA ARG A 271 -11.37 0.55 29.41
C ARG A 271 -12.02 0.25 28.06
N VAL A 272 -12.60 -0.94 27.91
CA VAL A 272 -13.27 -1.37 26.67
C VAL A 272 -14.46 -0.46 26.36
N ARG A 273 -15.29 -0.13 27.35
CA ARG A 273 -16.44 0.78 27.15
C ARG A 273 -16.01 2.18 26.69
N SER A 274 -14.94 2.73 27.27
CA SER A 274 -14.41 4.05 26.89
C SER A 274 -13.91 4.06 25.44
N ILE A 275 -13.24 2.99 25.02
CA ILE A 275 -12.75 2.84 23.64
C ILE A 275 -13.91 2.73 22.66
N LEU A 276 -14.88 1.84 22.93
CA LEU A 276 -16.06 1.65 22.08
C LEU A 276 -16.86 2.95 21.89
N ALA A 277 -17.06 3.71 22.97
CA ALA A 277 -17.77 4.98 22.92
C ALA A 277 -17.16 6.00 21.94
N GLU A 278 -15.84 5.94 21.67
CA GLU A 278 -15.19 6.82 20.69
C GLU A 278 -15.09 6.19 19.29
N LEU A 279 -14.93 4.86 19.19
CA LEU A 279 -14.88 4.16 17.91
C LEU A 279 -16.23 4.08 17.21
N ASP A 280 -17.32 3.83 17.94
CA ASP A 280 -18.66 3.73 17.37
C ASP A 280 -19.11 5.05 16.73
N LYS A 281 -18.71 6.19 17.34
CA LYS A 281 -18.95 7.54 16.79
C LYS A 281 -18.19 7.82 15.50
N SER A 282 -17.11 7.08 15.22
CA SER A 282 -16.21 7.38 14.10
C SER A 282 -16.64 6.79 12.76
N GLY A 283 -17.47 5.74 12.76
CA GLY A 283 -17.84 4.99 11.55
C GLY A 283 -16.69 4.18 10.91
N LEU A 284 -15.49 4.18 11.50
CA LEU A 284 -14.29 3.54 10.94
C LEU A 284 -14.30 2.01 11.05
N CYS A 285 -15.10 1.46 11.97
CA CYS A 285 -15.07 0.05 12.35
C CYS A 285 -16.40 -0.66 12.06
N ALA A 286 -16.30 -1.93 11.67
CA ALA A 286 -17.42 -2.87 11.58
C ALA A 286 -17.28 -3.91 12.70
N HIS A 287 -18.31 -4.04 13.55
CA HIS A 287 -18.31 -5.04 14.62
C HIS A 287 -18.40 -6.46 14.07
N ILE A 288 -17.45 -7.30 14.45
CA ILE A 288 -17.38 -8.71 14.09
C ILE A 288 -17.56 -9.55 15.36
N LYS A 289 -18.50 -10.49 15.32
CA LYS A 289 -18.72 -11.41 16.44
C LYS A 289 -17.51 -12.36 16.59
N PRO A 290 -16.92 -12.49 17.80
CA PRO A 290 -15.86 -13.46 18.04
C PRO A 290 -16.30 -14.89 17.69
N ARG A 291 -15.37 -15.67 17.14
CA ARG A 291 -15.54 -17.10 16.88
C ARG A 291 -14.72 -17.91 17.86
N HIS A 292 -15.23 -19.07 18.24
CA HIS A 292 -14.49 -20.00 19.06
C HIS A 292 -13.46 -20.80 18.24
N PHE A 293 -12.25 -20.94 18.78
CA PHE A 293 -11.16 -21.74 18.19
C PHE A 293 -10.77 -22.94 19.08
N GLY A 294 -10.15 -23.97 18.50
CA GLY A 294 -9.68 -25.12 19.28
C GLY A 294 -8.49 -24.78 20.18
N GLN A 295 -8.34 -25.46 21.31
CA GLN A 295 -7.24 -25.24 22.27
C GLN A 295 -5.85 -25.51 21.69
N LYS A 296 -5.78 -26.26 20.57
CA LYS A 296 -4.55 -26.45 19.77
C LYS A 296 -3.82 -25.15 19.44
N HIS A 297 -4.54 -24.03 19.26
CA HIS A 297 -3.92 -22.74 18.96
C HIS A 297 -3.24 -22.12 20.18
N ILE A 298 -3.76 -22.38 21.38
CA ILE A 298 -3.13 -21.96 22.64
C ILE A 298 -1.90 -22.83 22.89
N TYR A 299 -2.02 -24.16 22.74
CA TYR A 299 -0.89 -25.09 22.93
C TYR A 299 0.23 -24.97 21.89
N ALA A 300 -0.04 -24.35 20.74
CA ALA A 300 1.01 -24.03 19.76
C ALA A 300 1.99 -22.96 20.29
N VAL A 301 1.56 -22.17 21.28
CA VAL A 301 2.33 -21.06 21.85
C VAL A 301 2.74 -21.35 23.29
N HIS A 302 1.79 -21.78 24.10
CA HIS A 302 1.95 -22.01 25.54
C HIS A 302 2.19 -23.48 25.85
N ASP A 303 3.00 -23.73 26.85
CA ASP A 303 3.23 -25.06 27.41
C ASP A 303 1.92 -25.64 27.97
N ALA A 304 1.68 -26.93 27.69
CA ALA A 304 0.43 -27.57 28.05
C ALA A 304 0.22 -27.64 29.57
N ASP A 305 1.28 -27.83 30.36
CA ASP A 305 1.17 -27.92 31.81
C ASP A 305 0.77 -26.58 32.42
N PHE A 306 1.34 -25.49 31.90
CA PHE A 306 0.96 -24.13 32.28
C PHE A 306 -0.52 -23.84 32.00
N VAL A 307 -0.99 -24.10 30.78
CA VAL A 307 -2.38 -23.83 30.38
C VAL A 307 -3.36 -24.68 31.20
N ASN A 308 -3.04 -25.96 31.39
CA ASN A 308 -3.85 -26.88 32.19
C ASN A 308 -3.89 -26.45 33.66
N TYR A 309 -2.77 -26.01 34.22
CA TYR A 309 -2.72 -25.43 35.56
C TYR A 309 -3.60 -24.19 35.66
N LEU A 310 -3.43 -23.21 34.78
CA LEU A 310 -4.15 -21.95 34.81
C LEU A 310 -5.67 -22.17 34.75
N GLN A 311 -6.13 -23.06 33.87
CA GLN A 311 -7.54 -23.42 33.74
C GLN A 311 -8.09 -24.03 35.04
N ARG A 312 -7.38 -25.00 35.63
CA ARG A 312 -7.80 -25.65 36.89
C ARG A 312 -7.75 -24.69 38.07
N ALA A 313 -6.68 -23.91 38.17
CA ALA A 313 -6.49 -22.94 39.25
C ALA A 313 -7.61 -21.91 39.25
N CYS A 314 -7.95 -21.32 38.10
CA CYS A 314 -9.09 -20.42 37.99
C CYS A 314 -10.40 -21.11 38.39
N ALA A 315 -10.67 -22.31 37.87
CA ALA A 315 -11.92 -23.03 38.18
C ALA A 315 -12.09 -23.34 39.67
N ASN A 316 -10.99 -23.55 40.40
CA ASN A 316 -10.98 -23.92 41.81
C ASN A 316 -10.99 -22.72 42.77
N VAL A 317 -10.67 -21.51 42.31
CA VAL A 317 -10.73 -20.31 43.14
C VAL A 317 -12.20 -19.95 43.42
N GLN A 318 -12.52 -19.71 44.69
CA GLN A 318 -13.86 -19.30 45.11
C GLN A 318 -14.24 -17.95 44.47
N GLU A 319 -15.53 -17.79 44.17
CA GLU A 319 -16.03 -16.54 43.60
C GLU A 319 -15.80 -15.35 44.54
N GLY A 320 -15.37 -14.22 43.99
CA GLY A 320 -15.01 -13.03 44.78
C GLY A 320 -13.68 -13.14 45.53
N ARG A 321 -12.93 -14.24 45.40
CA ARG A 321 -11.57 -14.39 45.94
C ARG A 321 -10.53 -14.36 44.81
N SER A 322 -9.33 -13.96 45.17
CA SER A 322 -8.15 -13.94 44.32
C SER A 322 -7.04 -14.73 45.00
N LEU A 323 -6.27 -15.49 44.21
CA LEU A 323 -5.04 -16.12 44.66
C LEU A 323 -3.85 -15.31 44.10
N TYR A 324 -3.01 -14.81 45.00
CA TYR A 324 -1.79 -14.08 44.65
C TYR A 324 -0.56 -14.96 44.84
N PRO A 325 0.34 -15.03 43.84
CA PRO A 325 1.64 -15.66 44.00
C PRO A 325 2.53 -14.83 44.93
N TYR A 326 3.30 -15.50 45.78
CA TYR A 326 4.21 -14.83 46.73
C TYR A 326 5.60 -15.50 46.86
N ILE A 327 5.79 -16.69 46.30
CA ILE A 327 7.07 -17.42 46.27
C ILE A 327 7.34 -17.89 44.84
N PHE A 328 8.55 -17.63 44.32
CA PHE A 328 8.93 -17.93 42.93
C PHE A 328 10.15 -18.85 42.86
N PRO A 329 10.15 -19.89 42.01
CA PRO A 329 11.26 -20.83 41.89
C PRO A 329 12.39 -20.27 41.02
N ILE A 330 13.29 -19.47 41.60
CA ILE A 330 14.44 -18.88 40.86
C ILE A 330 15.55 -19.92 40.60
N ARG A 331 15.95 -20.69 41.62
CA ARG A 331 17.14 -21.57 41.54
C ARG A 331 16.85 -22.97 41.00
N ASN A 332 15.66 -23.52 41.26
CA ASN A 332 15.31 -24.88 40.88
C ASN A 332 13.83 -24.98 40.46
N LYS A 333 13.60 -25.12 39.15
CA LYS A 333 12.27 -25.27 38.53
C LYS A 333 11.93 -26.73 38.19
N THR A 334 12.70 -27.72 38.65
CA THR A 334 12.53 -29.12 38.19
C THR A 334 11.32 -29.85 38.76
N ARG A 335 10.73 -29.38 39.87
CA ARG A 335 9.61 -30.04 40.54
C ARG A 335 8.54 -29.01 40.94
N PRO A 336 7.33 -29.06 40.37
CA PRO A 336 6.23 -28.18 40.77
C PRO A 336 5.74 -28.54 42.20
N PRO A 337 5.49 -27.54 43.05
CA PRO A 337 4.95 -27.76 44.40
C PRO A 337 3.48 -28.20 44.34
N LYS A 338 2.98 -28.81 45.44
CA LYS A 338 1.58 -29.27 45.53
C LYS A 338 0.64 -28.24 46.15
N GLU A 339 1.15 -27.37 47.02
CA GLU A 339 0.36 -26.37 47.71
C GLU A 339 -0.07 -25.28 46.70
N PRO A 340 -1.37 -24.97 46.55
CA PRO A 340 -1.87 -24.08 45.50
C PRO A 340 -1.27 -22.68 45.48
N SER A 341 -1.04 -22.05 46.64
CA SER A 341 -0.50 -20.69 46.74
C SER A 341 1.00 -20.60 46.43
N VAL A 342 1.75 -21.67 46.61
CA VAL A 342 3.14 -21.79 46.17
C VAL A 342 3.20 -22.20 44.69
N LEU A 343 2.27 -23.04 44.22
CA LEU A 343 2.19 -23.46 42.83
C LEU A 343 1.85 -22.30 41.88
N SER A 344 1.10 -21.29 42.34
CA SER A 344 0.83 -20.10 41.54
C SER A 344 2.09 -19.33 41.16
N GLY A 345 3.07 -19.22 42.06
CA GLY A 345 4.35 -18.58 41.76
C GLY A 345 5.28 -19.44 40.90
N TYR A 346 5.02 -20.74 40.73
CA TYR A 346 5.74 -21.57 39.75
C TYR A 346 5.40 -21.18 38.30
N TYR A 347 4.17 -20.73 38.08
CA TYR A 347 3.65 -20.33 36.76
C TYR A 347 3.44 -18.81 36.64
N CYS A 348 3.94 -17.99 37.57
CA CYS A 348 3.80 -16.53 37.53
C CYS A 348 5.17 -15.85 37.58
N ILE A 349 5.28 -14.65 36.99
CA ILE A 349 6.50 -13.83 37.01
C ILE A 349 6.38 -12.58 37.90
N ASP A 350 5.24 -12.33 38.54
CA ASP A 350 5.04 -11.20 39.45
C ASP A 350 4.08 -11.53 40.60
N THR A 351 3.93 -10.59 41.54
CA THR A 351 3.07 -10.70 42.74
C THR A 351 1.73 -9.98 42.62
N PHE A 352 1.42 -9.33 41.50
CA PHE A 352 0.28 -8.42 41.37
C PHE A 352 -0.74 -8.84 40.30
N THR A 353 -0.47 -9.93 39.58
CA THR A 353 -1.39 -10.59 38.67
C THR A 353 -2.13 -11.72 39.41
N PRO A 354 -3.39 -11.53 39.83
CA PRO A 354 -4.11 -12.53 40.59
C PRO A 354 -4.66 -13.66 39.73
N ILE A 355 -4.69 -14.88 40.27
CA ILE A 355 -5.57 -15.92 39.74
C ILE A 355 -6.95 -15.73 40.35
N ASN A 356 -7.95 -15.50 39.50
CA ASN A 356 -9.36 -15.48 39.92
C ASN A 356 -10.20 -16.42 39.04
N ARG A 357 -11.44 -16.68 39.46
CA ARG A 357 -12.34 -17.60 38.75
C ARG A 357 -12.60 -17.23 37.29
N ASN A 358 -12.56 -15.94 36.98
CA ASN A 358 -12.94 -15.38 35.68
C ASN A 358 -11.75 -15.07 34.77
N ALA A 359 -10.51 -15.24 35.24
CA ALA A 359 -9.30 -14.88 34.52
C ALA A 359 -9.12 -15.75 33.29
N TYR A 360 -9.12 -17.08 33.45
CA TYR A 360 -9.02 -17.99 32.31
C TYR A 360 -10.19 -17.86 31.32
N PRO A 361 -11.48 -17.82 31.73
CA PRO A 361 -12.57 -17.56 30.80
C PRO A 361 -12.44 -16.24 30.02
N GLY A 362 -12.02 -15.16 30.68
CA GLY A 362 -11.77 -13.86 30.03
C GLY A 362 -10.61 -13.92 29.04
N ALA A 363 -9.47 -14.48 29.45
CA ALA A 363 -8.28 -14.66 28.61
C ALA A 363 -8.56 -15.59 27.42
N ARG A 364 -9.35 -16.64 27.62
CA ARG A 364 -9.80 -17.51 26.52
C ARG A 364 -10.63 -16.73 25.50
N GLY A 365 -11.53 -15.86 25.96
CA GLY A 365 -12.28 -14.96 25.08
C GLY A 365 -11.35 -14.01 24.31
N ALA A 366 -10.33 -13.45 24.97
CA ALA A 366 -9.33 -12.58 24.33
C ALA A 366 -8.60 -13.30 23.18
N VAL A 367 -8.21 -14.56 23.39
CA VAL A 367 -7.62 -15.41 22.35
C VAL A 367 -8.58 -15.62 21.17
N ASP A 368 -9.86 -15.89 21.44
CA ASP A 368 -10.88 -16.05 20.38
C ASP A 368 -11.05 -14.76 19.56
N ALA A 369 -11.01 -13.59 20.20
CA ALA A 369 -11.07 -12.32 19.51
C ALA A 369 -9.82 -12.05 18.65
N ALA A 370 -8.62 -12.32 19.18
CA ALA A 370 -7.37 -12.16 18.44
C ALA A 370 -7.30 -13.08 17.21
N LEU A 371 -7.67 -14.35 17.36
CA LEU A 371 -7.74 -15.31 16.23
C LEU A 371 -8.84 -14.95 15.23
N THR A 372 -9.97 -14.42 15.69
CA THR A 372 -11.02 -13.91 14.78
C THR A 372 -10.49 -12.73 13.97
N ALA A 373 -9.80 -11.77 14.60
CA ALA A 373 -9.20 -10.63 13.89
C ALA A 373 -8.14 -11.09 12.87
N ALA A 374 -7.25 -12.02 13.26
CA ALA A 374 -6.28 -12.62 12.34
C ALA A 374 -6.96 -13.34 11.17
N ARG A 375 -8.08 -14.04 11.41
CA ARG A 375 -8.88 -14.66 10.36
C ARG A 375 -9.52 -13.65 9.42
N GLU A 376 -10.02 -12.51 9.90
CA GLU A 376 -10.56 -11.45 9.04
C GLU A 376 -9.49 -10.89 8.07
N ILE A 377 -8.23 -10.83 8.50
CA ILE A 377 -7.10 -10.52 7.62
C ILE A 377 -6.94 -11.57 6.52
N LEU A 378 -6.96 -12.86 6.87
CA LEU A 378 -6.90 -13.96 5.89
C LEU A 378 -8.14 -14.01 4.97
N GLU A 379 -9.30 -13.51 5.43
CA GLU A 379 -10.53 -13.34 4.65
C GLU A 379 -10.54 -12.02 3.84
N GLY A 380 -9.37 -11.39 3.70
CA GLY A 380 -9.10 -10.32 2.74
C GLY A 380 -9.23 -8.90 3.29
N ARG A 381 -9.50 -8.71 4.59
CA ARG A 381 -9.42 -7.37 5.18
C ARG A 381 -7.98 -6.94 5.33
N ARG A 382 -7.75 -5.63 5.21
CA ARG A 382 -6.42 -5.04 5.41
C ARG A 382 -6.07 -4.78 6.86
N ILE A 383 -7.06 -4.43 7.69
CA ILE A 383 -6.88 -4.10 9.09
C ILE A 383 -7.99 -4.76 9.92
N ALA A 384 -7.61 -5.40 11.01
CA ALA A 384 -8.51 -5.93 12.02
C ALA A 384 -8.00 -5.54 13.40
N TYR A 385 -8.92 -5.19 14.30
CA TYR A 385 -8.63 -4.78 15.66
C TYR A 385 -9.33 -5.72 16.66
N ALA A 386 -8.54 -6.48 17.39
CA ALA A 386 -8.97 -7.25 18.55
C ALA A 386 -8.91 -6.35 19.80
N LEU A 387 -10.06 -5.77 20.17
CA LEU A 387 -10.25 -5.02 21.40
C LEU A 387 -10.44 -6.00 22.55
N VAL A 388 -9.32 -6.48 23.08
CA VAL A 388 -9.29 -7.55 24.07
C VAL A 388 -9.10 -7.05 25.50
N ARG A 389 -9.62 -7.84 26.44
CA ARG A 389 -9.33 -7.75 27.88
C ARG A 389 -9.55 -9.12 28.52
N PRO A 390 -8.59 -9.68 29.29
CA PRO A 390 -7.29 -9.11 29.69
C PRO A 390 -6.26 -9.00 28.55
N PRO A 391 -5.18 -8.20 28.73
CA PRO A 391 -4.04 -8.12 27.80
C PRO A 391 -3.26 -9.44 27.74
N GLY A 392 -2.20 -9.50 26.92
CA GLY A 392 -1.47 -10.74 26.64
C GLY A 392 0.05 -10.67 26.58
N HIS A 393 0.69 -9.54 26.29
CA HIS A 393 2.10 -9.52 25.87
C HIS A 393 3.14 -9.97 26.92
N HIS A 394 2.79 -9.96 28.21
CA HIS A 394 3.64 -10.45 29.31
C HIS A 394 3.50 -11.96 29.59
N ALA A 395 2.52 -12.65 28.98
CA ALA A 395 2.39 -14.09 29.15
C ALA A 395 3.46 -14.82 28.32
N GLU A 396 4.41 -15.42 29.01
CA GLU A 396 5.50 -16.26 28.47
C GLU A 396 4.99 -17.65 28.10
N ARG A 397 5.82 -18.47 27.45
CA ARG A 397 5.48 -19.84 27.08
C ARG A 397 5.04 -20.67 28.30
N ARG A 398 5.59 -20.40 29.48
CA ARG A 398 5.39 -21.19 30.71
C ARG A 398 4.83 -20.40 31.88
N ALA A 399 4.56 -19.11 31.73
CA ALA A 399 4.16 -18.29 32.87
C ALA A 399 3.22 -17.15 32.47
N PHE A 400 2.37 -16.74 33.42
CA PHE A 400 1.53 -15.55 33.34
C PHE A 400 2.14 -14.40 34.16
N GLY A 401 1.70 -13.17 33.92
CA GLY A 401 2.18 -11.97 34.62
C GLY A 401 1.78 -10.68 33.90
N GLY A 402 2.04 -9.52 34.50
CA GLY A 402 1.73 -8.20 33.96
C GLY A 402 0.26 -8.04 33.56
N PHE A 403 -0.66 -8.56 34.38
CA PHE A 403 -2.10 -8.66 34.07
C PHE A 403 -2.47 -9.60 32.91
N CYS A 404 -1.48 -10.25 32.28
CA CYS A 404 -1.63 -11.13 31.12
C CYS A 404 -1.65 -12.59 31.54
N TYR A 405 -2.58 -13.38 30.98
CA TYR A 405 -2.70 -14.81 31.26
C TYR A 405 -2.43 -15.71 30.06
N LEU A 406 -2.78 -15.23 28.86
CA LEU A 406 -2.51 -15.90 27.58
C LEU A 406 -2.04 -14.84 26.59
N ASN A 407 -1.00 -15.16 25.84
CA ASN A 407 -0.39 -14.22 24.90
C ASN A 407 -1.19 -14.11 23.60
N ASN A 408 -2.08 -13.10 23.52
CA ASN A 408 -2.96 -12.86 22.39
C ASN A 408 -2.18 -12.54 21.10
N ASN A 409 -1.12 -11.70 21.20
CA ASN A 409 -0.27 -11.35 20.06
C ASN A 409 0.44 -12.56 19.49
N ALA A 410 1.10 -13.33 20.35
CA ALA A 410 1.84 -14.51 19.94
C ALA A 410 0.93 -15.58 19.33
N ILE A 411 -0.28 -15.76 19.85
CA ILE A 411 -1.26 -16.70 19.27
C ILE A 411 -1.74 -16.22 17.89
N ALA A 412 -2.00 -14.92 17.71
CA ALA A 412 -2.33 -14.37 16.41
C ALA A 412 -1.17 -14.50 15.42
N ALA A 413 0.07 -14.21 15.84
CA ALA A 413 1.26 -14.35 15.01
C ALA A 413 1.54 -15.80 14.63
N GLN A 414 1.44 -16.75 15.57
CA GLN A 414 1.58 -18.18 15.30
C GLN A 414 0.53 -18.70 14.32
N TYR A 415 -0.69 -18.17 14.39
CA TYR A 415 -1.74 -18.53 13.44
C TYR A 415 -1.47 -18.01 12.03
N LEU A 416 -0.94 -16.78 11.92
CA LEU A 416 -0.58 -16.15 10.65
C LEU A 416 0.72 -16.70 10.04
N SER A 417 1.66 -17.20 10.88
CA SER A 417 2.97 -17.66 10.39
C SER A 417 2.89 -18.87 9.47
N ALA A 418 1.80 -19.64 9.55
CA ALA A 418 1.48 -20.71 8.59
C ALA A 418 1.25 -20.19 7.15
N TYR A 419 1.07 -18.88 6.95
CA TYR A 419 0.78 -18.25 5.67
C TYR A 419 1.88 -17.28 5.20
N GLY A 420 2.93 -17.06 5.98
CA GLY A 420 4.02 -16.15 5.66
C GLY A 420 4.71 -15.60 6.91
N LYS A 421 5.85 -14.94 6.73
CA LYS A 421 6.60 -14.28 7.82
C LYS A 421 5.74 -13.23 8.51
N VAL A 422 5.85 -13.14 9.83
CA VAL A 422 5.08 -12.20 10.66
C VAL A 422 6.04 -11.29 11.43
N ALA A 423 5.76 -9.99 11.46
CA ALA A 423 6.39 -9.10 12.43
C ALA A 423 5.40 -8.78 13.55
N ILE A 424 5.87 -8.81 14.79
CA ILE A 424 5.16 -8.27 15.95
C ILE A 424 5.84 -6.96 16.32
N LEU A 425 5.07 -5.88 16.33
CA LEU A 425 5.49 -4.55 16.79
C LEU A 425 4.76 -4.22 18.09
N ASP A 426 5.52 -4.14 19.18
CA ASP A 426 5.01 -3.75 20.49
C ASP A 426 5.19 -2.26 20.73
N LEU A 427 4.06 -1.60 20.99
CA LEU A 427 3.96 -0.17 21.26
C LEU A 427 3.53 0.11 22.70
N ASP A 428 3.27 -0.93 23.50
CA ASP A 428 3.01 -0.78 24.93
C ASP A 428 4.22 -0.16 25.63
N TYR A 429 3.97 0.59 26.70
CA TYR A 429 5.04 1.20 27.48
C TYR A 429 6.01 0.16 28.07
N HIS A 430 5.50 -1.03 28.39
CA HIS A 430 6.27 -2.12 28.98
C HIS A 430 6.81 -3.06 27.90
N HIS A 431 7.95 -3.68 28.19
CA HIS A 431 8.52 -4.69 27.29
C HIS A 431 7.60 -5.92 27.21
N GLY A 432 7.22 -6.31 26.00
CA GLY A 432 6.53 -7.57 25.74
C GLY A 432 7.45 -8.78 25.87
N ASN A 433 7.88 -9.09 27.10
CA ASN A 433 8.75 -10.23 27.39
C ASN A 433 8.15 -11.58 26.99
N GLY A 434 6.83 -11.73 27.09
CA GLY A 434 6.16 -12.99 26.78
C GLY A 434 6.31 -13.38 25.31
N GLN A 435 6.08 -12.45 24.40
CA GLN A 435 6.26 -12.69 22.96
C GLN A 435 7.74 -12.85 22.60
N GLN A 436 8.65 -12.12 23.27
CA GLN A 436 10.09 -12.35 23.11
C GLN A 436 10.46 -13.80 23.48
N ASP A 437 10.06 -14.27 24.67
CA ASP A 437 10.31 -15.65 25.14
C ASP A 437 9.79 -16.70 24.13
N ILE A 438 8.56 -16.53 23.65
CA ILE A 438 7.89 -17.48 22.77
C ILE A 438 8.62 -17.66 21.42
N PHE A 439 9.17 -16.58 20.86
CA PHE A 439 9.79 -16.57 19.52
C PHE A 439 11.32 -16.42 19.55
N TYR A 440 11.96 -16.37 20.72
CA TYR A 440 13.38 -16.03 20.87
C TYR A 440 14.33 -16.86 19.99
N ARG A 441 13.94 -18.12 19.70
CA ARG A 441 14.72 -19.07 18.91
C ARG A 441 14.23 -19.27 17.48
N ARG A 442 13.39 -18.37 16.96
CA ARG A 442 12.71 -18.50 15.66
C ARG A 442 12.98 -17.32 14.74
N SER A 443 13.04 -17.60 13.43
CA SER A 443 13.24 -16.60 12.37
C SER A 443 12.02 -16.34 11.49
N ASP A 444 10.95 -17.13 11.64
CA ASP A 444 9.69 -16.95 10.91
C ASP A 444 8.81 -15.83 11.49
N VAL A 445 9.10 -15.42 12.74
CA VAL A 445 8.44 -14.31 13.43
C VAL A 445 9.49 -13.34 13.98
N LEU A 446 9.45 -12.09 13.54
CA LEU A 446 10.27 -11.00 14.08
C LEU A 446 9.55 -10.34 15.26
N THR A 447 10.21 -10.21 16.41
CA THR A 447 9.71 -9.44 17.56
C THR A 447 10.45 -8.11 17.66
N VAL A 448 9.70 -6.99 17.68
CA VAL A 448 10.23 -5.64 17.87
C VAL A 448 9.43 -4.94 18.96
N SER A 449 10.09 -4.41 19.99
CA SER A 449 9.43 -3.74 21.11
C SER A 449 10.08 -2.40 21.45
N ILE A 450 9.25 -1.36 21.61
CA ILE A 450 9.66 -0.02 22.06
C ILE A 450 9.07 0.21 23.45
N HIS A 451 9.90 0.32 24.48
CA HIS A 451 9.45 0.29 25.87
C HIS A 451 10.33 1.15 26.78
N GLY A 452 9.85 1.44 27.99
CA GLY A 452 10.67 2.03 29.05
C GLY A 452 11.83 1.10 29.40
N HIS A 453 13.02 1.65 29.63
CA HIS A 453 14.20 0.86 29.91
C HIS A 453 13.98 -0.06 31.13
N PRO A 454 14.34 -1.36 31.07
CA PRO A 454 14.05 -2.32 32.13
C PRO A 454 14.66 -1.96 33.50
N SER A 455 15.68 -1.10 33.55
CA SER A 455 16.22 -0.61 34.83
C SER A 455 15.22 0.17 35.69
N PHE A 456 14.13 0.68 35.12
CA PHE A 456 13.10 1.42 35.86
C PHE A 456 11.66 1.00 35.52
N ALA A 457 11.45 0.24 34.43
CA ALA A 457 10.13 -0.22 34.00
C ALA A 457 10.01 -1.74 34.08
N TYR A 458 8.81 -2.22 34.43
CA TYR A 458 8.47 -3.64 34.34
C TYR A 458 8.69 -4.15 32.90
N PRO A 459 9.28 -5.35 32.69
CA PRO A 459 9.45 -6.47 33.63
C PRO A 459 10.80 -6.55 34.35
N TYR A 460 11.65 -5.53 34.25
CA TYR A 460 12.96 -5.40 34.92
C TYR A 460 14.07 -6.38 34.52
N PHE A 461 13.75 -7.60 34.10
CA PHE A 461 14.70 -8.69 33.89
C PHE A 461 14.90 -9.07 32.42
N SER A 462 14.19 -8.40 31.50
CA SER A 462 14.32 -8.55 30.05
C SER A 462 13.95 -7.24 29.36
N GLY A 463 14.25 -7.13 28.08
CA GLY A 463 14.02 -5.93 27.28
C GLY A 463 15.29 -5.11 27.05
N PHE A 464 16.46 -5.65 27.40
CA PHE A 464 17.72 -4.98 27.12
C PHE A 464 18.06 -5.06 25.62
N GLU A 465 18.80 -4.06 25.11
CA GLU A 465 19.10 -3.92 23.66
C GLU A 465 19.99 -5.04 23.11
N ASP A 466 20.73 -5.74 23.97
CA ASP A 466 21.64 -6.84 23.64
C ASP A 466 20.92 -8.20 23.47
N GLU A 467 19.65 -8.29 23.86
CA GLU A 467 18.82 -9.48 23.67
C GLU A 467 18.34 -9.58 22.22
N ARG A 468 19.07 -10.29 21.35
CA ARG A 468 18.84 -10.31 19.89
C ARG A 468 18.24 -11.60 19.35
N GLY A 469 17.90 -12.53 20.23
CA GLY A 469 17.45 -13.88 19.89
C GLY A 469 18.51 -14.92 20.27
N GLU A 470 18.27 -16.17 19.92
CA GLU A 470 19.21 -17.27 20.14
C GLU A 470 19.07 -18.33 19.04
N GLY A 471 20.17 -18.95 18.62
CA GLY A 471 20.15 -20.01 17.61
C GLY A 471 19.58 -19.51 16.27
N GLU A 472 18.56 -20.18 15.72
CA GLU A 472 17.91 -19.75 14.48
C GLU A 472 17.21 -18.39 14.62
N GLY A 473 16.89 -17.96 15.84
CA GLY A 473 16.27 -16.66 16.12
C GLY A 473 17.26 -15.50 16.25
N GLU A 474 18.57 -15.74 16.15
CA GLU A 474 19.57 -14.68 16.24
C GLU A 474 19.33 -13.58 15.20
N GLY A 475 19.23 -12.34 15.68
CA GLY A 475 18.89 -11.16 14.87
C GLY A 475 17.39 -10.97 14.62
N PHE A 476 16.51 -11.87 15.09
CA PHE A 476 15.05 -11.80 14.94
C PHE A 476 14.30 -11.35 16.20
N ASN A 477 15.03 -10.88 17.22
CA ASN A 477 14.48 -10.05 18.29
C ASN A 477 15.15 -8.67 18.28
N MET A 478 14.36 -7.61 18.47
CA MET A 478 14.87 -6.24 18.58
C MET A 478 14.16 -5.48 19.70
N ASN A 479 14.91 -5.21 20.77
CA ASN A 479 14.48 -4.33 21.84
C ASN A 479 14.97 -2.89 21.60
N ILE A 480 14.09 -1.93 21.85
CA ILE A 480 14.39 -0.49 21.81
C ILE A 480 14.01 0.10 23.17
N PRO A 481 14.83 -0.11 24.21
CA PRO A 481 14.58 0.47 25.52
C PRO A 481 14.85 1.98 25.49
N LEU A 482 13.94 2.77 26.05
CA LEU A 482 13.99 4.23 26.05
C LEU A 482 14.07 4.79 27.47
N PRO A 483 14.60 6.02 27.67
CA PRO A 483 14.68 6.65 28.98
C PRO A 483 13.30 6.97 29.58
N GLU A 484 13.29 7.33 30.86
CA GLU A 484 12.06 7.57 31.64
C GLU A 484 11.27 8.79 31.12
N GLY A 485 11.95 9.79 30.56
CA GLY A 485 11.32 10.95 29.92
C GLY A 485 11.38 10.86 28.40
N VAL A 486 10.24 10.63 27.75
CA VAL A 486 10.10 10.62 26.28
C VAL A 486 8.87 11.41 25.86
N ASN A 487 9.06 12.26 24.86
CA ASN A 487 7.97 12.93 24.15
C ASN A 487 7.63 12.25 22.82
N GLY A 488 6.51 12.64 22.19
CA GLY A 488 6.06 12.02 20.95
C GLY A 488 7.06 12.11 19.79
N THR A 489 7.90 13.14 19.72
CA THR A 489 8.92 13.28 18.67
C THR A 489 10.06 12.29 18.86
N GLU A 490 10.52 12.10 20.09
CA GLU A 490 11.56 11.11 20.43
C GLU A 490 11.05 9.69 20.22
N TYR A 491 9.82 9.40 20.67
CA TYR A 491 9.16 8.12 20.44
C TYR A 491 9.09 7.79 18.94
N ARG A 492 8.76 8.77 18.09
CA ARG A 492 8.71 8.56 16.63
C ARG A 492 10.07 8.23 16.00
N LYS A 493 11.19 8.66 16.59
CA LYS A 493 12.52 8.24 16.13
C LYS A 493 12.75 6.75 16.40
N ALA A 494 12.36 6.28 17.58
CA ALA A 494 12.40 4.86 17.93
C ALA A 494 11.45 4.04 17.04
N LEU A 495 10.23 4.54 16.81
CA LEU A 495 9.29 3.92 15.88
C LEU A 495 9.85 3.84 14.47
N ALA A 496 10.48 4.90 13.95
CA ALA A 496 11.11 4.85 12.63
C ALA A 496 12.17 3.74 12.53
N LYS A 497 13.06 3.61 13.53
CA LYS A 497 14.06 2.52 13.64
C LYS A 497 13.39 1.14 13.62
N ALA A 498 12.32 0.96 14.40
CA ALA A 498 11.53 -0.27 14.42
C ALA A 498 10.91 -0.59 13.04
N LEU A 499 10.30 0.40 12.40
CA LEU A 499 9.67 0.23 11.08
C LEU A 499 10.69 -0.07 9.98
N GLU A 500 11.90 0.48 10.05
CA GLU A 500 13.00 0.12 9.14
C GLU A 500 13.40 -1.35 9.29
N ARG A 501 13.56 -1.83 10.54
CA ARG A 501 13.84 -3.24 10.81
C ARG A 501 12.73 -4.16 10.28
N ILE A 502 11.47 -3.77 10.46
CA ILE A 502 10.30 -4.52 9.96
C ILE A 502 10.30 -4.55 8.44
N LYS A 503 10.57 -3.43 7.76
CA LYS A 503 10.69 -3.40 6.29
C LYS A 503 11.80 -4.31 5.79
N ALA A 504 12.96 -4.30 6.45
CA ALA A 504 14.10 -5.15 6.08
C ALA A 504 13.81 -6.65 6.26
N PHE A 505 12.91 -7.02 7.18
CA PHE A 505 12.49 -8.40 7.37
C PHE A 505 11.54 -8.92 6.27
N ASP A 506 10.87 -8.00 5.56
CA ASP A 506 9.87 -8.29 4.52
C ASP A 506 8.75 -9.27 4.97
N PRO A 507 8.02 -8.97 6.07
CA PRO A 507 6.93 -9.81 6.53
C PRO A 507 5.70 -9.70 5.63
N GLN A 508 4.89 -10.75 5.62
CA GLN A 508 3.58 -10.76 4.96
C GLN A 508 2.48 -10.21 5.87
N PHE A 509 2.66 -10.27 7.19
CA PHE A 509 1.68 -9.81 8.17
C PHE A 509 2.34 -8.99 9.29
N LEU A 510 1.60 -8.02 9.81
CA LEU A 510 1.98 -7.25 10.99
C LEU A 510 0.98 -7.53 12.12
N VAL A 511 1.48 -7.85 13.31
CA VAL A 511 0.72 -7.84 14.55
C VAL A 511 1.21 -6.64 15.37
N VAL A 512 0.30 -5.78 15.81
CA VAL A 512 0.63 -4.63 16.66
C VAL A 512 0.08 -4.90 18.06
N ALA A 513 0.97 -5.13 19.01
CA ALA A 513 0.65 -5.14 20.44
C ALA A 513 0.48 -3.68 20.87
N PHE A 514 -0.78 -3.26 21.07
CA PHE A 514 -1.17 -1.86 21.13
C PHE A 514 -1.53 -1.45 22.56
N GLY A 515 -0.54 -1.00 23.32
CA GLY A 515 -0.73 -0.30 24.59
C GLY A 515 -0.90 1.20 24.42
N LEU A 516 -1.62 1.84 25.35
CA LEU A 516 -1.81 3.30 25.39
C LEU A 516 -1.22 3.95 26.65
N ASP A 517 -0.47 3.19 27.43
CA ASP A 517 0.30 3.65 28.59
C ASP A 517 1.51 4.56 28.27
N PRO A 518 1.98 4.71 27.00
CA PRO A 518 2.79 5.86 26.61
C PRO A 518 2.10 7.23 26.77
N ALA A 519 0.78 7.26 26.97
CA ALA A 519 0.00 8.49 27.00
C ALA A 519 0.34 9.38 28.19
N LYS A 520 0.29 10.70 27.97
CA LYS A 520 0.54 11.69 29.02
C LYS A 520 -0.32 11.46 30.26
N GLY A 521 0.36 11.15 31.36
CA GLY A 521 -0.22 10.95 32.69
C GLY A 521 -1.07 9.68 32.80
N ASP A 522 -0.75 8.65 32.03
CA ASP A 522 -1.13 7.29 32.36
C ASP A 522 -0.52 6.90 33.72
N PRO A 523 -1.22 6.15 34.59
CA PRO A 523 -0.67 5.75 35.89
C PRO A 523 0.45 4.71 35.82
N THR A 524 0.67 4.06 34.67
CA THR A 524 1.65 2.97 34.52
C THR A 524 2.83 3.31 33.60
N GLY A 525 2.80 4.48 32.96
CA GLY A 525 3.88 4.94 32.09
C GLY A 525 4.24 6.40 32.36
N THR A 526 5.49 6.76 32.13
CA THR A 526 6.04 8.09 32.44
C THR A 526 6.10 9.03 31.22
N TRP A 527 5.80 8.52 30.03
CA TRP A 527 5.90 9.29 28.79
C TRP A 527 4.73 10.27 28.57
N SER A 528 4.88 11.11 27.55
CA SER A 528 4.02 12.28 27.35
C SER A 528 3.28 12.31 26.00
N LEU A 529 2.97 11.15 25.41
CA LEU A 529 2.28 11.10 24.11
C LEU A 529 0.84 11.65 24.21
N GLY A 530 0.48 12.50 23.25
CA GLY A 530 -0.87 13.01 23.07
C GLY A 530 -1.60 12.35 21.89
N ILE A 531 -2.88 12.71 21.70
CA ILE A 531 -3.73 12.17 20.62
C ILE A 531 -3.08 12.31 19.24
N LYS A 532 -2.45 13.47 18.96
CA LYS A 532 -1.76 13.72 17.68
C LYS A 532 -0.55 12.80 17.48
N ASP A 533 0.15 12.42 18.54
CA ASP A 533 1.28 11.51 18.47
C ASP A 533 0.81 10.10 18.15
N PHE A 534 -0.25 9.61 18.80
CA PHE A 534 -0.85 8.32 18.48
C PHE A 534 -1.36 8.27 17.03
N GLU A 535 -1.96 9.35 16.53
CA GLU A 535 -2.38 9.46 15.14
C GLU A 535 -1.20 9.42 14.16
N GLU A 536 -0.10 10.11 14.45
CA GLU A 536 1.11 10.03 13.63
C GLU A 536 1.76 8.65 13.69
N ASN A 537 1.79 8.01 14.86
CA ASN A 537 2.29 6.63 15.01
C ASN A 537 1.47 5.67 14.14
N GLY A 538 0.14 5.76 14.20
CA GLY A 538 -0.75 5.01 13.31
C GLY A 538 -0.45 5.30 11.83
N ARG A 539 -0.26 6.56 11.46
CA ARG A 539 0.08 6.97 10.08
C ARG A 539 1.38 6.34 9.58
N LEU A 540 2.44 6.35 10.40
CA LEU A 540 3.73 5.75 10.06
C LEU A 540 3.62 4.24 9.83
N ILE A 541 2.90 3.54 10.72
CA ILE A 541 2.68 2.09 10.61
C ILE A 541 1.83 1.77 9.37
N GLY A 542 0.74 2.51 9.14
CA GLY A 542 -0.15 2.30 8.00
C GLY A 542 0.56 2.59 6.67
N GLY A 543 1.53 3.51 6.69
CA GLY A 543 2.40 3.84 5.56
C GLY A 543 3.31 2.70 5.09
N ILE A 544 3.51 1.64 5.90
CA ILE A 544 4.21 0.43 5.43
C ILE A 544 3.33 -0.33 4.44
N GLY A 545 2.02 -0.41 4.70
CA GLY A 545 1.08 -1.07 3.82
C GLY A 545 1.07 -2.59 3.96
N LEU A 546 1.25 -3.11 5.19
CA LEU A 546 1.05 -4.53 5.50
C LEU A 546 -0.41 -4.81 5.93
N PRO A 547 -0.92 -6.03 5.72
CA PRO A 547 -2.11 -6.51 6.45
C PRO A 547 -1.81 -6.54 7.95
N THR A 548 -2.62 -5.84 8.74
CA THR A 548 -2.30 -5.56 10.14
C THR A 548 -3.40 -6.03 11.10
N VAL A 549 -3.03 -6.89 12.05
CA VAL A 549 -3.85 -7.20 13.23
C VAL A 549 -3.39 -6.29 14.36
N ILE A 550 -4.31 -5.55 14.95
CA ILE A 550 -4.07 -4.76 16.17
C ILE A 550 -4.65 -5.56 17.32
N VAL A 551 -3.92 -5.70 18.41
CA VAL A 551 -4.37 -6.38 19.62
C VAL A 551 -4.18 -5.43 20.79
N GLN A 552 -5.26 -5.13 21.51
CA GLN A 552 -5.21 -4.20 22.64
C GLN A 552 -4.39 -4.77 23.81
N GLU A 553 -3.40 -4.01 24.29
CA GLU A 553 -2.62 -4.31 25.50
C GLU A 553 -3.00 -3.33 26.63
N GLY A 554 -2.05 -2.58 27.19
CA GLY A 554 -2.21 -1.67 28.32
C GLY A 554 -2.85 -0.31 28.00
N GLY A 555 -2.65 0.65 28.89
CA GLY A 555 -3.30 1.97 28.88
C GLY A 555 -4.54 2.08 29.77
N TYR A 556 -4.44 2.95 30.78
CA TYR A 556 -5.33 2.98 31.95
C TYR A 556 -5.88 4.38 32.25
N ARG A 557 -5.43 5.42 31.54
CA ARG A 557 -6.02 6.77 31.61
C ARG A 557 -7.36 6.88 30.87
N ILE A 558 -8.45 6.49 31.55
CA ILE A 558 -9.82 6.39 30.98
C ILE A 558 -10.29 7.65 30.24
N GLY A 559 -9.95 8.85 30.74
CA GLY A 559 -10.40 10.12 30.16
C GLY A 559 -9.83 10.44 28.77
N THR A 560 -8.71 9.84 28.39
CA THR A 560 -8.06 10.04 27.07
C THR A 560 -8.00 8.78 26.22
N LEU A 561 -8.21 7.61 26.83
CA LEU A 561 -8.03 6.29 26.22
C LEU A 561 -8.73 6.16 24.85
N GLY A 562 -10.06 6.33 24.79
CA GLY A 562 -10.81 6.18 23.55
C GLY A 562 -10.40 7.18 22.46
N LYS A 563 -10.04 8.42 22.83
CA LYS A 563 -9.60 9.44 21.88
C LYS A 563 -8.23 9.10 21.28
N ASN A 564 -7.31 8.57 22.09
CA ASN A 564 -6.00 8.12 21.64
C ASN A 564 -6.14 6.92 20.67
N VAL A 565 -6.99 5.93 21.01
CA VAL A 565 -7.29 4.79 20.12
C VAL A 565 -7.87 5.29 18.80
N ARG A 566 -8.88 6.16 18.83
CA ARG A 566 -9.48 6.72 17.60
C ARG A 566 -8.43 7.45 16.74
N GLY A 567 -7.55 8.24 17.36
CA GLY A 567 -6.46 8.93 16.68
C GLY A 567 -5.54 7.96 15.94
N PHE A 568 -5.05 6.94 16.66
CA PHE A 568 -4.20 5.88 16.09
C PHE A 568 -4.88 5.16 14.93
N ILE A 569 -6.10 4.68 15.14
CA ILE A 569 -6.88 3.92 14.15
C ILE A 569 -7.13 4.76 12.90
N ARG A 570 -7.48 6.05 13.05
CA ARG A 570 -7.64 6.97 11.92
C ARG A 570 -6.34 7.12 11.12
N GLY A 571 -5.24 7.43 11.79
CA GLY A 571 -3.93 7.60 11.14
C GLY A 571 -3.51 6.34 10.38
N LEU A 572 -3.68 5.17 11.00
CA LEU A 572 -3.41 3.87 10.40
C LEU A 572 -4.28 3.61 9.17
N ALA A 573 -5.59 3.79 9.26
CA ALA A 573 -6.53 3.55 8.17
C ALA A 573 -6.26 4.47 6.98
N GLU A 574 -6.11 5.76 7.22
CA GLU A 574 -5.84 6.75 6.18
C GLU A 574 -4.51 6.49 5.46
N ALA A 575 -3.46 6.14 6.21
CA ALA A 575 -2.15 5.85 5.63
C ALA A 575 -2.14 4.51 4.89
N SER A 576 -2.79 3.48 5.43
CA SER A 576 -2.92 2.17 4.78
C SER A 576 -3.72 2.27 3.49
N ALA A 577 -4.81 3.03 3.47
CA ALA A 577 -5.56 3.32 2.25
C ALA A 577 -4.70 4.11 1.24
N ARG A 578 -4.00 5.16 1.70
CA ARG A 578 -3.06 5.93 0.88
C ARG A 578 -1.89 5.09 0.36
N ARG A 579 -1.39 4.12 1.12
CA ARG A 579 -0.29 3.21 0.75
C ARG A 579 -0.76 2.07 -0.12
N ALA A 580 -1.96 1.53 0.07
CA ALA A 580 -2.58 0.67 -0.95
C ALA A 580 -2.75 1.44 -2.26
N ASN A 581 -2.98 2.76 -2.18
CA ASN A 581 -2.96 3.68 -3.31
C ASN A 581 -1.57 4.02 -3.82
N SER A 582 -0.56 4.08 -2.94
CA SER A 582 0.80 4.51 -3.25
C SER A 582 1.84 3.41 -3.34
N LEU A 583 1.61 2.14 -3.04
CA LEU A 583 2.42 1.02 -3.57
C LEU A 583 2.05 0.80 -5.04
N HIS A 584 0.82 1.16 -5.36
CA HIS A 584 0.34 1.30 -6.72
C HIS A 584 0.84 2.59 -7.40
N ALA A 585 1.17 3.64 -6.63
CA ALA A 585 1.69 4.91 -7.14
C ALA A 585 3.21 5.13 -6.94
N ALA A 586 3.90 4.48 -6.00
CA ALA A 586 5.35 4.57 -5.74
C ALA A 586 6.12 3.55 -6.55
N LYS A 587 5.38 2.72 -7.28
CA LYS A 587 5.88 1.99 -8.43
C LYS A 587 5.68 2.89 -9.69
N ILE A 588 4.98 4.04 -9.60
CA ILE A 588 5.22 5.26 -10.43
C ILE A 588 6.54 5.93 -9.98
N VAL A 589 7.58 5.13 -9.78
CA VAL A 589 8.94 5.53 -10.13
C VAL A 589 9.07 5.04 -11.56
N PHE A 590 8.64 5.87 -12.52
CA PHE A 590 8.76 5.70 -13.97
C PHE A 590 9.36 4.33 -14.40
N LEU A 591 8.57 3.26 -14.26
CA LEU A 591 8.99 1.87 -14.48
C LEU A 591 8.71 1.52 -15.94
N GLY A 592 9.64 0.81 -16.55
CA GLY A 592 9.71 0.60 -17.99
C GLY A 592 10.55 1.66 -18.70
N VAL A 593 11.38 2.43 -17.98
CA VAL A 593 12.55 3.08 -18.59
C VAL A 593 13.74 2.19 -18.39
N ASP A 594 14.16 1.54 -19.46
CA ASP A 594 15.36 0.75 -19.52
C ASP A 594 16.53 1.67 -19.89
N PHE A 595 17.61 1.55 -19.14
CA PHE A 595 18.84 2.26 -19.41
C PHE A 595 19.80 1.33 -20.13
N ARG A 596 20.24 1.73 -21.30
CA ARG A 596 21.19 0.97 -22.13
C ARG A 596 22.40 1.83 -22.44
N THR A 597 23.59 1.26 -22.33
CA THR A 597 24.85 1.93 -22.65
C THR A 597 25.39 1.58 -24.03
N ASP A 598 25.03 0.39 -24.54
CA ASP A 598 25.40 -0.02 -25.90
C ASP A 598 24.66 0.83 -26.92
N VAL A 599 25.35 1.20 -27.99
CA VAL A 599 24.79 1.99 -29.10
C VAL A 599 24.69 1.08 -30.33
N SER A 600 23.58 1.17 -31.05
CA SER A 600 23.33 0.42 -32.28
C SER A 600 23.21 1.37 -33.49
N PRO A 601 23.34 0.88 -34.73
CA PRO A 601 23.11 1.70 -35.93
C PRO A 601 21.73 2.37 -35.98
N HIS A 602 20.71 1.80 -35.32
CA HIS A 602 19.36 2.37 -35.25
C HIS A 602 19.28 3.61 -34.34
N ASP A 603 20.22 3.76 -33.40
CA ASP A 603 20.20 4.87 -32.44
C ASP A 603 20.60 6.20 -33.07
N LEU A 604 21.27 6.17 -34.23
CA LEU A 604 21.64 7.34 -35.01
C LEU A 604 20.42 8.21 -35.36
N GLU A 605 19.42 7.61 -35.99
CA GLU A 605 18.18 8.30 -36.35
C GLU A 605 17.30 8.58 -35.12
N ARG A 606 17.34 7.73 -34.09
CA ARG A 606 16.54 7.91 -32.87
C ARG A 606 17.05 9.09 -32.04
N ILE A 607 18.36 9.25 -31.91
CA ILE A 607 18.98 10.39 -31.22
C ILE A 607 18.77 11.67 -32.04
N ARG A 608 18.96 11.64 -33.36
CA ARG A 608 18.67 12.78 -34.24
C ARG A 608 17.26 13.33 -34.01
N ARG A 609 16.25 12.46 -34.11
CA ARG A 609 14.84 12.83 -33.85
C ARG A 609 14.58 13.34 -32.44
N LEU A 610 15.21 12.73 -31.44
CA LEU A 610 15.06 13.12 -30.04
C LEU A 610 15.63 14.52 -29.80
N VAL A 611 16.80 14.83 -30.36
CA VAL A 611 17.45 16.14 -30.24
C VAL A 611 16.61 17.19 -30.97
N GLU A 612 16.17 16.90 -32.20
CA GLU A 612 15.29 17.79 -33.00
C GLU A 612 13.99 18.14 -32.27
N ILE A 613 13.29 17.15 -31.72
CA ILE A 613 11.98 17.39 -31.08
C ILE A 613 12.08 18.20 -29.78
N THR A 614 13.27 18.29 -29.17
CA THR A 614 13.46 19.14 -27.99
C THR A 614 13.32 20.63 -28.32
N GLY A 615 13.61 21.02 -29.56
CA GLY A 615 13.59 22.42 -30.01
C GLY A 615 14.69 23.30 -29.42
N PHE A 616 15.71 22.73 -28.77
CA PHE A 616 16.82 23.47 -28.14
C PHE A 616 18.11 23.51 -28.98
N PHE A 617 18.30 22.56 -29.89
CA PHE A 617 19.53 22.40 -30.65
C PHE A 617 19.39 22.98 -32.07
N SER A 618 20.45 23.62 -32.56
CA SER A 618 20.59 24.07 -33.95
C SER A 618 20.85 22.91 -34.92
N ASP A 619 20.67 23.13 -36.22
CA ASP A 619 20.92 22.09 -37.23
C ASP A 619 22.38 21.56 -37.20
N ALA A 620 23.34 22.45 -36.93
CA ALA A 620 24.75 22.09 -36.78
C ALA A 620 24.98 21.22 -35.52
N GLU A 621 24.29 21.54 -34.42
CA GLU A 621 24.31 20.78 -33.18
C GLU A 621 23.67 19.39 -33.35
N VAL A 622 22.55 19.29 -34.06
CA VAL A 622 21.91 18.01 -34.40
C VAL A 622 22.87 17.13 -35.21
N ALA A 623 23.59 17.71 -36.18
CA ALA A 623 24.59 16.99 -36.96
C ALA A 623 25.76 16.47 -36.10
N VAL A 624 26.24 17.26 -35.14
CA VAL A 624 27.29 16.84 -34.19
C VAL A 624 26.80 15.68 -33.32
N ALA A 625 25.57 15.73 -32.81
CA ALA A 625 25.02 14.62 -32.02
C ALA A 625 25.00 13.30 -32.81
N GLU A 626 24.74 13.36 -34.13
CA GLU A 626 24.81 12.21 -35.03
C GLU A 626 26.24 11.72 -35.24
N GLU A 627 27.19 12.64 -35.42
CA GLU A 627 28.61 12.35 -35.61
C GLU A 627 29.21 11.60 -34.40
N LEU A 628 28.89 12.02 -33.18
CA LEU A 628 29.36 11.37 -31.95
C LEU A 628 28.88 9.89 -31.86
N VAL A 629 27.66 9.62 -32.32
CA VAL A 629 27.11 8.27 -32.39
C VAL A 629 27.85 7.44 -33.44
N ARG A 630 28.13 8.01 -34.62
CA ARG A 630 28.92 7.36 -35.69
C ARG A 630 30.32 7.02 -35.21
N GLU A 631 30.97 7.94 -34.49
CA GLU A 631 32.32 7.73 -33.98
C GLU A 631 32.35 6.64 -32.91
N ARG A 632 31.37 6.60 -32.00
CA ARG A 632 31.21 5.49 -31.04
C ARG A 632 30.97 4.14 -31.73
N LEU A 633 30.16 4.09 -32.78
CA LEU A 633 29.94 2.87 -33.55
C LEU A 633 31.20 2.40 -34.28
N ALA A 634 32.03 3.33 -34.76
CA ALA A 634 33.25 3.01 -35.52
C ALA A 634 34.43 2.59 -34.63
N LYS A 635 34.65 3.28 -33.50
CA LYS A 635 35.84 3.11 -32.64
C LYS A 635 35.55 2.41 -31.31
N GLY A 636 34.29 2.12 -31.00
CA GLY A 636 33.92 1.51 -29.72
C GLY A 636 34.32 2.38 -28.52
N SER A 637 34.89 1.79 -27.48
CA SER A 637 35.37 2.52 -26.30
C SER A 637 36.52 3.49 -26.57
N GLU A 638 37.28 3.29 -27.65
CA GLU A 638 38.41 4.15 -28.00
C GLU A 638 37.98 5.53 -28.54
N SER A 639 36.68 5.73 -28.84
CA SER A 639 36.16 7.04 -29.23
C SER A 639 36.24 8.07 -28.10
N GLY A 640 36.32 7.63 -26.83
CA GLY A 640 36.17 8.49 -25.66
C GLY A 640 34.73 8.96 -25.39
N TYR A 641 33.78 8.70 -26.30
CA TYR A 641 32.37 9.03 -26.12
C TYR A 641 31.57 7.82 -25.62
N HIS A 642 30.92 7.98 -24.49
CA HIS A 642 30.04 6.99 -23.87
C HIS A 642 28.61 7.50 -23.84
N PHE A 643 27.65 6.59 -24.00
CA PHE A 643 26.24 6.92 -24.08
C PHE A 643 25.48 6.22 -22.96
N LEU A 644 24.43 6.89 -22.49
CA LEU A 644 23.39 6.31 -21.67
C LEU A 644 22.04 6.64 -22.30
N LEU A 645 21.38 5.65 -22.87
CA LEU A 645 20.09 5.74 -23.55
C LEU A 645 18.99 5.37 -22.57
N ALA A 646 17.99 6.24 -22.41
CA ALA A 646 16.79 5.98 -21.63
C ALA A 646 15.64 5.62 -22.58
N GLU A 647 15.19 4.37 -22.53
CA GLU A 647 14.16 3.83 -23.42
C GLU A 647 12.90 3.53 -22.64
N HIS A 648 11.77 4.10 -23.05
CA HIS A 648 10.47 3.79 -22.49
C HIS A 648 9.65 2.92 -23.44
N TYR A 649 9.44 1.64 -23.09
CA TYR A 649 8.72 0.67 -23.94
C TYR A 649 9.24 0.63 -25.39
N GLY A 650 10.57 0.55 -25.58
CA GLY A 650 11.22 0.49 -26.89
C GLY A 650 11.36 1.83 -27.62
N ARG A 651 10.82 2.93 -27.09
CA ARG A 651 11.02 4.29 -27.62
C ARG A 651 12.14 5.00 -26.86
N LEU A 652 13.08 5.60 -27.58
CA LEU A 652 14.09 6.46 -26.96
C LEU A 652 13.41 7.74 -26.44
N ILE A 653 13.47 7.97 -25.13
CA ILE A 653 12.84 9.12 -24.46
C ILE A 653 13.85 10.08 -23.83
N GLY A 654 15.11 9.69 -23.77
CA GLY A 654 16.19 10.55 -23.30
C GLY A 654 17.56 9.91 -23.56
N TYR A 655 18.61 10.71 -23.58
CA TYR A 655 19.97 10.20 -23.57
C TYR A 655 20.94 11.16 -22.88
N ALA A 656 22.08 10.62 -22.46
CA ALA A 656 23.26 11.37 -22.06
C ALA A 656 24.49 10.88 -22.85
N CYS A 657 25.36 11.80 -23.24
CA CYS A 657 26.67 11.53 -23.84
C CYS A 657 27.76 12.13 -22.94
N TYR A 658 28.73 11.32 -22.53
CA TYR A 658 29.79 11.70 -21.59
C TYR A 658 31.12 11.02 -21.93
N GLY A 659 32.24 11.53 -21.43
CA GLY A 659 33.56 10.94 -21.71
C GLY A 659 34.67 11.42 -20.78
N PRO A 660 35.79 10.66 -20.67
CA PRO A 660 36.92 11.06 -19.85
C PRO A 660 37.64 12.24 -20.49
N ILE A 661 38.12 13.18 -19.65
CA ILE A 661 38.97 14.29 -20.09
C ILE A 661 40.41 13.78 -20.17
N PRO A 662 41.04 13.75 -21.35
CA PRO A 662 42.42 13.28 -21.50
C PRO A 662 43.39 14.06 -20.60
N CYS A 663 44.44 13.39 -20.14
CA CYS A 663 45.46 13.97 -19.26
C CYS A 663 44.94 14.45 -17.88
N THR A 664 43.84 13.89 -17.37
CA THR A 664 43.33 14.16 -16.01
C THR A 664 43.27 12.89 -15.16
N ALA A 665 43.33 13.04 -13.83
CA ALA A 665 43.34 11.93 -12.87
C ALA A 665 41.93 11.33 -12.57
N GLY A 666 40.96 11.52 -13.48
CA GLY A 666 39.58 11.04 -13.32
C GLY A 666 38.51 12.14 -13.45
N SER A 667 38.70 13.10 -14.36
CA SER A 667 37.67 14.08 -14.71
C SER A 667 36.94 13.65 -15.97
N PHE A 668 35.65 13.92 -16.03
CA PHE A 668 34.76 13.57 -17.15
C PHE A 668 33.97 14.79 -17.60
N ASP A 669 33.68 14.88 -18.89
CA ASP A 669 32.72 15.84 -19.46
C ASP A 669 31.37 15.15 -19.67
N LEU A 670 30.29 15.86 -19.32
CA LEU A 670 28.96 15.59 -19.87
C LEU A 670 28.79 16.46 -21.12
N TYR A 671 28.98 15.87 -22.29
CA TYR A 671 28.88 16.60 -23.56
C TYR A 671 27.43 16.97 -23.87
N TRP A 672 26.49 16.01 -23.76
CA TRP A 672 25.08 16.22 -24.15
C TRP A 672 24.13 15.50 -23.21
N ILE A 673 22.97 16.13 -22.97
CA ILE A 673 21.82 15.48 -22.36
C ILE A 673 20.56 16.01 -23.02
N ALA A 674 19.67 15.10 -23.43
CA ALA A 674 18.37 15.47 -23.98
C ALA A 674 17.29 14.55 -23.44
N VAL A 675 16.10 15.11 -23.24
CA VAL A 675 14.90 14.38 -22.83
C VAL A 675 13.77 14.78 -23.76
N HIS A 676 12.92 13.83 -24.11
CA HIS A 676 11.77 14.10 -24.96
C HIS A 676 10.81 15.08 -24.25
N PRO A 677 10.23 16.09 -24.94
CA PRO A 677 9.41 17.13 -24.30
C PRO A 677 8.25 16.61 -23.44
N ASP A 678 7.58 15.56 -23.90
CA ASP A 678 6.49 14.91 -23.16
C ASP A 678 6.92 14.38 -21.77
N PHE A 679 8.22 14.16 -21.57
CA PHE A 679 8.83 13.60 -20.36
C PHE A 679 9.59 14.66 -19.54
N HIS A 680 9.56 15.93 -19.95
CA HIS A 680 10.12 17.03 -19.17
C HIS A 680 9.41 17.19 -17.83
N ARG A 681 10.16 17.57 -16.79
CA ARG A 681 9.69 17.73 -15.40
C ARG A 681 9.12 16.44 -14.77
N ARG A 682 9.36 15.27 -15.37
CA ARG A 682 8.97 13.95 -14.83
C ARG A 682 10.11 13.18 -14.15
N GLY A 683 11.26 13.80 -13.94
CA GLY A 683 12.42 13.20 -13.26
C GLY A 683 13.40 12.43 -14.16
N ILE A 684 13.10 12.21 -15.45
CA ILE A 684 13.99 11.49 -16.38
C ILE A 684 15.37 12.14 -16.51
N GLY A 685 15.42 13.47 -16.70
CA GLY A 685 16.70 14.19 -16.78
C GLY A 685 17.55 14.01 -15.52
N ARG A 686 16.94 14.10 -14.33
CA ARG A 686 17.65 13.88 -13.06
C ARG A 686 18.15 12.44 -12.94
N ARG A 687 17.37 11.46 -13.40
CA ARG A 687 17.79 10.05 -13.39
C ARG A 687 18.92 9.77 -14.38
N LEU A 688 18.84 10.29 -15.60
CA LEU A 688 19.94 10.23 -16.58
C LEU A 688 21.25 10.77 -16.00
N ILE A 689 21.19 11.92 -15.29
CA ILE A 689 22.35 12.47 -14.58
C ILE A 689 22.84 11.52 -13.49
N GLN A 690 21.96 11.02 -12.62
CA GLN A 690 22.34 10.11 -11.53
C GLN A 690 22.98 8.80 -12.01
N GLU A 691 22.40 8.18 -13.04
CA GLU A 691 22.92 6.95 -13.64
C GLU A 691 24.26 7.22 -14.36
N THR A 692 24.39 8.35 -15.06
CA THR A 692 25.66 8.78 -15.69
C THR A 692 26.75 9.01 -14.64
N GLU A 693 26.43 9.69 -13.54
CA GLU A 693 27.34 9.87 -12.40
C GLU A 693 27.76 8.52 -11.79
N GLY A 694 26.83 7.56 -11.69
CA GLY A 694 27.11 6.20 -11.23
C GLY A 694 28.09 5.46 -12.16
N LEU A 695 27.90 5.57 -13.48
CA LEU A 695 28.79 4.98 -14.47
C LEU A 695 30.18 5.62 -14.44
N ILE A 696 30.27 6.93 -14.28
CA ILE A 696 31.55 7.65 -14.14
C ILE A 696 32.28 7.21 -12.87
N LYS A 697 31.59 7.09 -11.72
CA LYS A 697 32.18 6.58 -10.48
C LYS A 697 32.70 5.15 -10.65
N ALA A 698 31.92 4.29 -11.30
CA ALA A 698 32.33 2.91 -11.58
C ALA A 698 33.58 2.84 -12.48
N ALA A 699 33.79 3.84 -13.35
CA ALA A 699 34.99 4.01 -14.17
C ALA A 699 36.16 4.71 -13.45
N GLY A 700 36.05 4.97 -12.14
CA GLY A 700 37.10 5.64 -11.35
C GLY A 700 37.10 7.17 -11.45
N GLY A 701 36.06 7.78 -12.03
CA GLY A 701 35.92 9.23 -12.11
C GLY A 701 35.58 9.88 -10.76
N SER A 702 36.20 11.02 -10.47
CA SER A 702 36.02 11.79 -9.24
C SER A 702 35.30 13.13 -9.45
N ARG A 703 35.22 13.60 -10.70
CA ARG A 703 34.59 14.88 -11.08
C ARG A 703 33.92 14.80 -12.43
N ILE A 704 32.80 15.52 -12.55
CA ILE A 704 32.10 15.72 -13.82
C ILE A 704 31.92 17.21 -14.09
N TYR A 705 32.22 17.61 -15.32
CA TYR A 705 32.13 18.97 -15.84
C TYR A 705 31.02 19.05 -16.88
N VAL A 706 30.30 20.18 -16.90
CA VAL A 706 29.21 20.43 -17.84
C VAL A 706 29.27 21.86 -18.35
N ASP A 707 29.14 21.99 -19.66
CA ASP A 707 29.19 23.27 -20.36
C ASP A 707 27.80 23.67 -20.85
N THR A 708 27.41 24.93 -20.67
CA THR A 708 26.13 25.43 -21.22
C THR A 708 26.19 26.92 -21.56
N SER A 709 25.35 27.37 -22.49
CA SER A 709 25.30 28.76 -22.94
C SER A 709 24.71 29.70 -21.88
N GLN A 710 25.14 30.96 -21.90
CA GLN A 710 24.61 32.06 -21.07
C GLN A 710 23.36 32.73 -21.66
N ARG A 711 22.91 32.35 -22.86
CA ARG A 711 21.65 32.89 -23.43
C ARG A 711 20.48 32.63 -22.48
N VAL A 712 19.49 33.52 -22.53
CA VAL A 712 18.30 33.49 -21.68
C VAL A 712 17.53 32.17 -21.83
N GLN A 713 17.47 31.62 -23.04
CA GLN A 713 16.78 30.36 -23.32
C GLN A 713 17.35 29.15 -22.55
N TYR A 714 18.62 29.20 -22.12
CA TYR A 714 19.29 28.13 -21.36
C TYR A 714 19.22 28.34 -19.83
N ALA A 715 18.48 29.34 -19.34
CA ALA A 715 18.33 29.59 -17.91
C ALA A 715 17.73 28.38 -17.16
N SER A 716 16.78 27.67 -17.78
CA SER A 716 16.19 26.45 -17.22
C SER A 716 17.19 25.30 -17.14
N THR A 717 18.09 25.17 -18.11
CA THR A 717 19.17 24.18 -18.13
C THR A 717 20.18 24.45 -17.02
N ARG A 718 20.55 25.71 -16.80
CA ARG A 718 21.40 26.13 -15.67
C ARG A 718 20.78 25.80 -14.31
N ALA A 719 19.51 26.16 -14.11
CA ALA A 719 18.76 25.82 -12.91
C ALA A 719 18.61 24.30 -12.69
N PHE A 720 18.53 23.52 -13.78
CA PHE A 720 18.49 22.06 -13.72
C PHE A 720 19.80 21.48 -13.17
N TYR A 721 20.97 21.94 -13.65
CA TYR A 721 22.26 21.48 -13.15
C TYR A 721 22.50 21.88 -11.69
N GLU A 722 22.17 23.11 -11.32
CA GLU A 722 22.21 23.57 -9.92
C GLU A 722 21.31 22.71 -9.03
N GLY A 723 20.10 22.41 -9.50
CA GLY A 723 19.16 21.50 -8.83
C GLY A 723 19.60 20.04 -8.77
N CYS A 724 20.64 19.64 -9.51
CA CYS A 724 21.28 18.33 -9.44
C CYS A 724 22.58 18.35 -8.61
N GLY A 725 22.91 19.48 -8.00
CA GLY A 725 24.07 19.66 -7.12
C GLY A 725 25.36 20.06 -7.83
N TYR A 726 25.28 20.52 -9.09
CA TYR A 726 26.43 21.09 -9.80
C TYR A 726 26.62 22.55 -9.36
N ARG A 727 27.88 22.95 -9.19
CA ARG A 727 28.26 24.31 -8.84
C ARG A 727 28.83 25.01 -10.07
N LEU A 728 28.42 26.26 -10.30
CA LEU A 728 29.02 27.10 -11.33
C LEU A 728 30.46 27.44 -10.93
N GLU A 729 31.44 27.01 -11.72
CA GLU A 729 32.86 27.26 -11.46
C GLU A 729 33.33 28.54 -12.15
N THR A 730 32.93 28.76 -13.40
CA THR A 730 33.31 29.96 -14.15
C THR A 730 32.37 30.27 -15.31
N VAL A 731 32.48 31.49 -15.83
CA VAL A 731 31.78 31.95 -17.04
C VAL A 731 32.79 32.62 -17.96
N LEU A 732 32.92 32.10 -19.18
CA LEU A 732 33.70 32.71 -20.25
C LEU A 732 32.78 33.59 -21.09
N THR A 733 32.98 34.91 -21.09
CA THR A 733 32.18 35.84 -21.88
C THR A 733 32.47 35.67 -23.38
N ASP A 734 31.44 35.81 -24.21
CA ASP A 734 31.52 35.78 -25.68
C ASP A 734 32.22 34.53 -26.28
N PHE A 735 32.13 33.39 -25.58
CA PHE A 735 32.80 32.15 -25.99
C PHE A 735 32.20 31.53 -27.26
N TYR A 736 30.87 31.46 -27.35
CA TYR A 736 30.20 30.85 -28.51
C TYR A 736 29.92 31.87 -29.61
N ALA A 737 29.55 33.10 -29.22
CA ALA A 737 29.33 34.25 -30.10
C ALA A 737 29.29 35.54 -29.24
N PRO A 738 29.39 36.74 -29.82
CA PRO A 738 29.13 37.99 -29.09
C PRO A 738 27.76 37.98 -28.40
N GLY A 739 27.74 38.19 -27.08
CA GLY A 739 26.55 38.09 -26.22
C GLY A 739 26.21 36.67 -25.75
N ASP A 740 27.04 35.67 -26.06
CA ASP A 740 26.82 34.27 -25.72
C ASP A 740 28.07 33.64 -25.07
N GLY A 741 28.09 33.72 -23.74
CA GLY A 741 29.15 33.12 -22.93
C GLY A 741 28.95 31.63 -22.63
N LYS A 742 30.03 30.97 -22.22
CA LYS A 742 30.05 29.57 -21.78
C LYS A 742 30.10 29.51 -20.25
N ALA A 743 29.06 28.94 -19.64
CA ALA A 743 29.00 28.63 -18.22
C ALA A 743 29.53 27.21 -18.00
N ILE A 744 30.50 27.06 -17.08
CA ILE A 744 31.10 25.77 -16.74
C ILE A 744 30.67 25.38 -15.33
N TYR A 745 29.98 24.25 -15.23
CA TYR A 745 29.49 23.67 -13.98
C TYR A 745 30.31 22.44 -13.61
N CYS A 746 30.57 22.23 -12.31
CA CYS A 746 31.30 21.07 -11.80
C CYS A 746 30.56 20.41 -10.64
N LYS A 747 30.65 19.09 -10.57
CA LYS A 747 30.23 18.30 -9.40
C LYS A 747 31.30 17.31 -9.00
N ALA A 748 31.68 17.34 -7.73
CA ALA A 748 32.52 16.31 -7.12
C ALA A 748 31.68 15.05 -6.88
N LEU A 749 32.19 13.91 -7.34
CA LEU A 749 31.54 12.61 -7.24
C LEU A 749 32.13 11.90 -6.01
N VAL A 750 31.61 12.23 -4.82
CA VAL A 750 32.01 11.63 -3.52
C VAL A 750 31.46 10.23 -3.35
#